data_AF-A0A5C6D5X8-F1
#
_entry.id   AF-A0A5C6D5X8-F1
#
_cell.length_a   1.000
_cell.length_b   1.000
_cell.length_c   1.000
_cell.angle_alpha   90.00
_cell.angle_beta   90.00
_cell.angle_gamma   90.00
#
_symmetry.space_group_name_H-M   'P 1'
#
loop_
_entity.id
_entity.type
_entity.pdbx_description
1 polymer ?
#
loop_
_entity_poly.entity_id
_entity_poly.type
_entity_poly.pdbx_seq_one_letter_code
_entity_poly.pdbx_strand_id
1 'polypeptide(L)'
;MQKLPKAMSKYSFCLPHRAAITFLSLAALIVLTDVQWASSQEPNSQQRAAGRRGGFGSPIELGPDDVAAYDAPPQGFKNERDDVPHGKLEMIEYISKTVGTTRNMQVYTPPAYTADKKYPVLYLLHGIGGDETEWQRFASPNVILDNLIAEGKAVPMIVVMPNGRAQENDRAEGNVMASAAAFAVFERDLLDDVIPAIESKYSVDTRREMRAIAGLSMGGGQSFNFGLGNLDTFAWVGPFSAAPNTKPVEALIPNVDDAKTKLKLLWISCGNKDGLIRISQNIHQFLKKNEIDHVWHVDGHGHDPQHWSSSLYWFAQSVFQDNKPTQVKQEAATIPSKATDTLKTVFKDDFLVGTAVNRSITTGRGFRRTPEEVQSDIELVKKHFNQIVSENDMKWQMIHPRPGANGYDFEVADALVDFAARNDMMVAGHTLVWHSQTPNWVFEGTEVPADVLDRVNDPSIRDSGQRGFGRFRGFDLNGPRASREELLDRMREHIHTVVGRYKGKIKVWDVVNEAISDNGPDILRRSPWSVIIGPDFIAKAFEYAHEADADAILRYNDYGLENPEKRRKLIELIKSLQEKNVPVMAIGSQTHCNVSISFGTMDNALTEMKSLGLPIHITELDVNSAVAGQRGFGADINSNAQSTEGGLVSDADKQLADAYAGLFRACVKHRDVIEIVTFWGPNDALSWRSRGRPLLFDGANQPKPAFHAVLQVATEK
;
A
#
# COMPACT_ATOMS: atom_id res chain seq x y z
N MET A 1 46.27 -22.46 59.58
CA MET A 1 46.02 -23.86 59.15
C MET A 1 46.49 -23.96 57.69
N GLN A 2 47.51 -24.77 57.34
CA GLN A 2 47.45 -26.21 57.01
C GLN A 2 46.48 -26.51 55.83
N LYS A 3 46.87 -27.12 54.69
CA LYS A 3 48.16 -27.65 54.15
C LYS A 3 48.22 -27.30 52.62
N LEU A 4 49.31 -26.95 51.94
CA LEU A 4 50.69 -27.49 51.73
C LEU A 4 50.81 -28.39 50.46
N PRO A 5 51.82 -28.23 49.55
CA PRO A 5 51.73 -28.63 48.13
C PRO A 5 52.95 -29.45 47.59
N LYS A 6 53.30 -29.29 46.29
CA LYS A 6 54.45 -29.84 45.49
C LYS A 6 54.10 -31.15 44.73
N ALA A 7 54.80 -31.56 43.66
CA ALA A 7 56.12 -31.20 43.12
C ALA A 7 56.16 -31.30 41.55
N MET A 8 57.21 -31.04 40.76
CA MET A 8 58.60 -30.55 40.97
C MET A 8 59.11 -29.83 39.68
N SER A 9 60.38 -29.37 39.60
CA SER A 9 60.85 -28.51 38.48
C SER A 9 62.37 -28.52 38.20
N LYS A 10 62.79 -28.14 36.97
CA LYS A 10 64.17 -27.85 36.47
C LYS A 10 65.04 -29.12 36.25
N TYR A 11 66.19 -29.14 35.55
CA TYR A 11 67.25 -28.18 35.11
C TYR A 11 67.87 -28.68 33.74
N SER A 12 68.83 -28.09 32.99
CA SER A 12 69.69 -26.88 33.05
C SER A 12 70.40 -26.58 31.69
N PHE A 13 70.66 -25.29 31.35
CA PHE A 13 71.72 -24.77 30.43
C PHE A 13 71.64 -25.18 28.92
N CYS A 14 72.29 -24.52 27.93
CA CYS A 14 73.41 -23.56 27.91
C CYS A 14 73.30 -22.45 26.79
N LEU A 15 74.38 -21.67 26.59
CA LEU A 15 74.58 -20.42 25.80
C LEU A 15 75.52 -20.66 24.56
N PRO A 16 75.95 -19.67 23.70
CA PRO A 16 75.56 -18.25 23.45
C PRO A 16 75.50 -17.74 21.96
N HIS A 17 75.03 -16.48 21.78
CA HIS A 17 75.51 -15.39 20.87
C HIS A 17 75.45 -15.37 19.30
N ARG A 18 74.80 -14.29 18.80
CA ARG A 18 75.18 -13.33 17.69
C ARG A 18 75.37 -13.84 16.23
N ALA A 19 75.22 -13.04 15.16
CA ALA A 19 74.48 -11.79 14.84
C ALA A 19 74.62 -11.46 13.31
N ALA A 20 73.76 -10.56 12.77
CA ALA A 20 73.72 -10.05 11.36
C ALA A 20 73.32 -11.11 10.28
N ILE A 21 72.57 -10.85 9.19
CA ILE A 21 72.12 -9.66 8.39
C ILE A 21 72.93 -9.41 7.08
N THR A 22 72.34 -9.87 5.96
CA THR A 22 72.49 -9.48 4.52
C THR A 22 73.88 -9.41 3.85
N PHE A 23 73.99 -9.99 2.63
CA PHE A 23 73.95 -9.21 1.36
C PHE A 23 73.75 -10.13 0.11
N LEU A 24 73.64 -9.51 -1.09
CA LEU A 24 73.39 -10.11 -2.43
C LEU A 24 74.53 -11.07 -2.90
N SER A 25 74.40 -11.96 -3.90
CA SER A 25 74.02 -11.62 -5.29
C SER A 25 73.86 -12.80 -6.30
N LEU A 26 73.13 -12.49 -7.40
CA LEU A 26 73.25 -12.91 -8.82
C LEU A 26 73.15 -14.38 -9.34
N ALA A 27 72.19 -14.52 -10.27
CA ALA A 27 72.34 -15.00 -11.67
C ALA A 27 72.09 -16.47 -12.08
N ALA A 28 71.64 -16.62 -13.35
CA ALA A 28 71.44 -17.83 -14.18
C ALA A 28 70.27 -18.77 -13.80
N LEU A 29 69.49 -19.38 -14.72
CA LEU A 29 69.44 -19.26 -16.20
C LEU A 29 68.05 -19.68 -16.77
N ILE A 30 67.53 -18.91 -17.75
CA ILE A 30 66.84 -19.34 -19.01
C ILE A 30 65.62 -20.32 -19.02
N VAL A 31 64.52 -19.83 -19.64
CA VAL A 31 63.50 -20.51 -20.50
C VAL A 31 62.27 -21.26 -19.91
N LEU A 32 61.10 -20.89 -20.48
CA LEU A 32 59.83 -21.61 -20.83
C LEU A 32 59.40 -22.88 -20.01
N THR A 33 58.11 -23.13 -19.72
CA THR A 33 56.83 -22.60 -20.25
C THR A 33 55.71 -22.81 -19.21
N ASP A 34 54.53 -22.22 -19.44
CA ASP A 34 53.17 -22.60 -18.94
C ASP A 34 53.05 -23.37 -17.61
N VAL A 35 52.60 -22.75 -16.52
CA VAL A 35 51.17 -22.49 -16.25
C VAL A 35 50.28 -23.73 -16.44
N GLN A 36 50.14 -24.56 -15.40
CA GLN A 36 48.86 -24.72 -14.69
C GLN A 36 48.98 -25.54 -13.38
N TRP A 37 47.93 -25.51 -12.54
CA TRP A 37 47.70 -26.33 -11.33
C TRP A 37 48.73 -26.29 -10.20
N ALA A 38 48.56 -25.32 -9.29
CA ALA A 38 48.94 -25.49 -7.88
C ALA A 38 47.65 -25.68 -7.05
N SER A 39 47.53 -26.82 -6.36
CA SER A 39 46.39 -27.17 -5.52
C SER A 39 46.72 -27.07 -4.02
N SER A 40 45.68 -27.01 -3.19
CA SER A 40 45.71 -27.08 -1.72
C SER A 40 46.52 -26.03 -0.96
N GLN A 41 45.82 -24.99 -0.49
CA GLN A 41 45.60 -24.80 0.96
C GLN A 41 44.29 -24.02 1.16
N GLU A 42 43.44 -24.47 2.09
CA GLU A 42 42.14 -23.84 2.39
C GLU A 42 42.28 -22.69 3.39
N PRO A 43 41.50 -21.61 3.20
CA PRO A 43 41.12 -20.71 4.29
C PRO A 43 39.59 -20.57 4.43
N ASN A 44 39.07 -21.00 5.59
CA ASN A 44 37.78 -20.67 6.22
C ASN A 44 36.55 -20.39 5.33
N SER A 45 35.55 -21.26 5.47
CA SER A 45 34.20 -21.11 4.94
C SER A 45 33.36 -20.02 5.64
N GLN A 46 33.56 -18.76 5.22
CA GLN A 46 32.51 -17.73 5.36
C GLN A 46 31.73 -17.58 4.05
N GLN A 47 30.40 -17.59 4.15
CA GLN A 47 29.50 -17.67 3.00
C GLN A 47 29.53 -16.39 2.15
N ARG A 48 30.25 -16.42 1.02
CA ARG A 48 29.94 -15.53 -0.10
C ARG A 48 28.60 -15.95 -0.68
N ALA A 49 27.55 -15.18 -0.41
CA ALA A 49 26.22 -15.42 -0.93
C ALA A 49 26.23 -15.34 -2.47
N ALA A 50 26.00 -16.47 -3.14
CA ALA A 50 25.87 -16.49 -4.60
C ALA A 50 24.54 -15.83 -4.99
N GLY A 51 24.60 -14.61 -5.51
CA GLY A 51 23.42 -13.82 -5.83
C GLY A 51 22.53 -14.52 -6.86
N ARG A 52 21.29 -14.85 -6.46
CA ARG A 52 20.26 -15.34 -7.38
C ARG A 52 19.94 -14.23 -8.40
N ARG A 53 20.29 -14.42 -9.67
CA ARG A 53 19.73 -13.63 -10.78
C ARG A 53 18.22 -13.90 -10.84
N GLY A 54 17.43 -12.99 -10.27
CA GLY A 54 15.97 -13.09 -10.25
C GLY A 54 15.37 -13.02 -11.66
N GLY A 55 14.42 -13.91 -11.95
CA GLY A 55 13.55 -13.85 -13.14
C GLY A 55 12.18 -13.25 -12.82
N PHE A 56 11.17 -13.56 -13.63
CA PHE A 56 9.78 -13.14 -13.41
C PHE A 56 9.16 -13.61 -12.08
N GLY A 57 9.71 -14.67 -11.46
CA GLY A 57 9.23 -15.24 -10.19
C GLY A 57 9.92 -14.72 -8.93
N SER A 58 10.65 -13.60 -9.02
CA SER A 58 11.07 -12.87 -7.81
C SER A 58 9.90 -12.08 -7.22
N PRO A 59 9.82 -11.89 -5.89
CA PRO A 59 8.90 -10.93 -5.30
C PRO A 59 9.05 -9.55 -5.95
N ILE A 60 7.92 -8.85 -6.04
CA ILE A 60 7.89 -7.42 -6.35
C ILE A 60 7.95 -6.70 -5.01
N GLU A 61 8.85 -5.74 -4.90
CA GLU A 61 9.06 -4.86 -3.76
C GLU A 61 9.13 -3.45 -4.34
N LEU A 62 8.22 -2.55 -3.94
CA LEU A 62 8.09 -1.22 -4.53
C LEU A 62 8.76 -0.14 -3.67
N GLY A 63 9.55 0.72 -4.32
CA GLY A 63 10.11 1.93 -3.74
C GLY A 63 9.06 3.02 -3.50
N PRO A 64 9.32 4.01 -2.63
CA PRO A 64 8.41 5.12 -2.36
C PRO A 64 8.22 6.07 -3.56
N ASP A 65 9.13 5.99 -4.54
CA ASP A 65 9.14 6.72 -5.81
C ASP A 65 8.60 5.89 -6.99
N ASP A 66 8.19 4.64 -6.78
CA ASP A 66 7.63 3.76 -7.81
C ASP A 66 6.14 4.08 -8.07
N VAL A 67 5.93 5.28 -8.60
CA VAL A 67 4.61 5.86 -8.92
C VAL A 67 4.54 6.38 -10.36
N ALA A 68 3.33 6.61 -10.84
CA ALA A 68 3.09 7.05 -12.21
C ALA A 68 3.41 8.55 -12.37
N ALA A 69 4.50 8.89 -13.07
CA ALA A 69 4.86 10.28 -13.42
C ALA A 69 3.89 10.96 -14.42
N TYR A 70 2.91 10.22 -14.93
CA TYR A 70 1.94 10.64 -15.95
C TYR A 70 0.63 9.90 -15.71
N ASP A 71 -0.49 10.51 -16.12
CA ASP A 71 -1.81 9.88 -16.05
C ASP A 71 -1.91 8.64 -16.97
N ALA A 72 -2.99 7.88 -16.83
CA ALA A 72 -3.36 6.92 -17.86
C ALA A 72 -3.64 7.65 -19.20
N PRO A 73 -3.18 7.13 -20.35
CA PRO A 73 -3.55 7.67 -21.66
C PRO A 73 -5.08 7.75 -21.83
N PRO A 74 -5.60 8.73 -22.58
CA PRO A 74 -7.03 8.90 -22.78
C PRO A 74 -7.65 7.65 -23.44
N GLN A 75 -8.88 7.31 -23.05
CA GLN A 75 -9.56 6.13 -23.60
C GLN A 75 -9.65 6.23 -25.12
N GLY A 76 -9.12 5.21 -25.80
CA GLY A 76 -9.08 5.17 -27.27
C GLY A 76 -7.88 5.86 -27.92
N PHE A 77 -6.82 6.23 -27.19
CA PHE A 77 -5.59 6.82 -27.77
C PHE A 77 -4.96 5.99 -28.92
N LYS A 78 -5.19 4.68 -28.92
CA LYS A 78 -4.76 3.72 -29.97
C LYS A 78 -5.90 3.19 -30.85
N ASN A 79 -7.04 3.89 -30.87
CA ASN A 79 -8.09 3.65 -31.86
C ASN A 79 -7.75 4.39 -33.15
N GLU A 80 -7.99 3.74 -34.28
CA GLU A 80 -7.90 4.34 -35.60
C GLU A 80 -8.98 5.43 -35.78
N ARG A 81 -8.66 6.44 -36.58
CA ARG A 81 -9.43 7.69 -36.70
C ARG A 81 -9.47 8.16 -38.15
N ASP A 82 -10.63 8.01 -38.79
CA ASP A 82 -10.85 8.44 -40.18
C ASP A 82 -10.72 9.98 -40.37
N ASP A 83 -10.68 10.75 -39.27
CA ASP A 83 -10.59 12.21 -39.28
C ASP A 83 -9.15 12.77 -39.26
N VAL A 84 -8.13 11.92 -39.11
CA VAL A 84 -6.72 12.36 -39.07
C VAL A 84 -5.93 11.96 -40.32
N PRO A 85 -4.90 12.75 -40.72
CA PRO A 85 -3.97 12.32 -41.76
C PRO A 85 -3.16 11.09 -41.32
N HIS A 86 -3.08 10.07 -42.16
CA HIS A 86 -2.35 8.83 -41.87
C HIS A 86 -0.93 8.81 -42.41
N GLY A 87 -0.01 8.21 -41.65
CA GLY A 87 1.35 7.88 -42.06
C GLY A 87 1.39 6.62 -42.94
N LYS A 88 2.57 6.32 -43.49
CA LYS A 88 2.81 5.08 -44.24
C LYS A 88 3.61 4.10 -43.38
N LEU A 89 3.09 2.88 -43.23
CA LEU A 89 3.79 1.78 -42.58
C LEU A 89 4.18 0.74 -43.63
N GLU A 90 5.47 0.40 -43.74
CA GLU A 90 5.98 -0.53 -44.75
C GLU A 90 7.04 -1.50 -44.18
N MET A 91 7.06 -2.73 -44.69
CA MET A 91 8.16 -3.67 -44.44
C MET A 91 9.27 -3.44 -45.45
N ILE A 92 10.54 -3.44 -44.99
CA ILE A 92 11.70 -3.26 -45.86
C ILE A 92 12.82 -4.25 -45.52
N GLU A 93 13.56 -4.62 -46.56
CA GLU A 93 14.79 -5.40 -46.45
C GLU A 93 16.02 -4.48 -46.34
N TYR A 94 17.05 -4.94 -45.63
CA TYR A 94 18.41 -4.40 -45.62
C TYR A 94 19.44 -5.52 -45.58
N ILE A 95 20.66 -5.26 -46.05
CA ILE A 95 21.77 -6.21 -45.95
C ILE A 95 22.48 -5.97 -44.62
N SER A 96 22.42 -6.95 -43.71
CA SER A 96 23.25 -6.96 -42.50
C SER A 96 24.61 -7.58 -42.82
N LYS A 97 25.67 -6.77 -42.77
CA LYS A 97 27.06 -7.25 -42.84
C LYS A 97 27.47 -7.90 -41.53
N THR A 98 26.88 -7.44 -40.42
CA THR A 98 27.06 -7.99 -39.06
C THR A 98 26.63 -9.45 -38.97
N VAL A 99 25.51 -9.81 -39.61
CA VAL A 99 24.99 -11.19 -39.65
C VAL A 99 25.38 -11.94 -40.92
N GLY A 100 25.65 -11.23 -42.02
CA GLY A 100 25.98 -11.82 -43.33
C GLY A 100 24.78 -12.16 -44.22
N THR A 101 23.59 -11.64 -43.91
CA THR A 101 22.34 -11.95 -44.62
C THR A 101 21.44 -10.72 -44.83
N THR A 102 20.44 -10.85 -45.72
CA THR A 102 19.35 -9.88 -45.84
C THR A 102 18.36 -10.07 -44.69
N ARG A 103 17.97 -8.98 -44.02
CA ARG A 103 17.10 -8.97 -42.84
C ARG A 103 15.96 -7.99 -43.01
N ASN A 104 14.88 -8.18 -42.26
CA ASN A 104 13.68 -7.33 -42.31
C ASN A 104 13.64 -6.29 -41.18
N MET A 105 13.03 -5.15 -41.47
CA MET A 105 12.59 -4.17 -40.50
C MET A 105 11.33 -3.46 -41.00
N GLN A 106 10.46 -3.06 -40.08
CA GLN A 106 9.28 -2.26 -40.42
C GLN A 106 9.58 -0.77 -40.20
N VAL A 107 9.15 0.08 -41.14
CA VAL A 107 9.35 1.54 -41.08
C VAL A 107 8.01 2.26 -41.20
N TYR A 108 7.75 3.14 -40.24
CA TYR A 108 6.72 4.17 -40.28
C TYR A 108 7.33 5.47 -40.80
N THR A 109 6.72 6.08 -41.81
CA THR A 109 6.93 7.49 -42.15
C THR A 109 5.67 8.29 -41.82
N PRO A 110 5.82 9.53 -41.31
CA PRO A 110 4.70 10.31 -40.80
C PRO A 110 3.79 10.84 -41.92
N PRO A 111 2.58 11.32 -41.59
CA PRO A 111 1.71 11.97 -42.56
C PRO A 111 2.43 13.11 -43.31
N ALA A 112 2.20 13.21 -44.62
CA ALA A 112 2.88 14.15 -45.51
C ALA A 112 4.43 14.08 -45.46
N TYR A 113 5.01 12.88 -45.31
CA TYR A 113 6.44 12.65 -45.50
C TYR A 113 6.91 13.01 -46.93
N THR A 114 7.99 13.80 -47.03
CA THR A 114 8.67 14.11 -48.32
C THR A 114 10.18 13.91 -48.22
N ALA A 115 10.87 13.82 -49.36
CA ALA A 115 12.33 13.72 -49.38
C ALA A 115 13.02 15.06 -49.03
N ASP A 116 12.37 16.20 -49.30
CA ASP A 116 12.96 17.53 -49.16
C ASP A 116 13.08 18.00 -47.71
N LYS A 117 12.21 17.49 -46.82
CA LYS A 117 12.29 17.73 -45.37
C LYS A 117 13.15 16.67 -44.70
N LYS A 118 13.92 17.08 -43.69
CA LYS A 118 14.68 16.19 -42.80
C LYS A 118 13.83 15.83 -41.56
N TYR A 119 13.84 14.56 -41.17
CA TYR A 119 13.02 14.00 -40.08
C TYR A 119 13.91 13.34 -39.01
N PRO A 120 13.56 13.45 -37.72
CA PRO A 120 14.18 12.65 -36.67
C PRO A 120 13.74 11.18 -36.75
N VAL A 121 14.52 10.29 -36.13
CA VAL A 121 14.31 8.82 -36.20
C VAL A 121 14.30 8.19 -34.81
N LEU A 122 13.22 7.47 -34.51
CA LEU A 122 13.11 6.60 -33.34
C LEU A 122 13.31 5.13 -33.74
N TYR A 123 14.32 4.49 -33.15
CA TYR A 123 14.53 3.05 -33.26
C TYR A 123 13.82 2.33 -32.10
N LEU A 124 12.85 1.46 -32.42
CA LEU A 124 11.87 0.93 -31.47
C LEU A 124 11.96 -0.62 -31.41
N LEU A 125 12.55 -1.14 -30.33
CA LEU A 125 13.03 -2.51 -30.21
C LEU A 125 12.03 -3.44 -29.51
N HIS A 126 11.93 -4.69 -29.98
CA HIS A 126 10.96 -5.69 -29.52
C HIS A 126 11.50 -6.61 -28.40
N GLY A 127 10.61 -7.40 -27.79
CA GLY A 127 10.91 -8.38 -26.73
C GLY A 127 11.47 -9.71 -27.25
N ILE A 128 11.84 -10.63 -26.33
CA ILE A 128 12.53 -11.89 -26.70
C ILE A 128 11.69 -12.86 -27.53
N GLY A 129 10.37 -12.86 -27.34
CA GLY A 129 9.42 -13.61 -28.17
C GLY A 129 9.02 -12.92 -29.47
N GLY A 130 9.51 -11.69 -29.70
CA GLY A 130 9.04 -10.81 -30.76
C GLY A 130 9.80 -10.89 -32.08
N ASP A 131 9.44 -9.96 -32.94
CA ASP A 131 9.94 -9.73 -34.30
C ASP A 131 9.64 -8.26 -34.67
N GLU A 132 10.02 -7.86 -35.87
CA GLU A 132 9.84 -6.51 -36.43
C GLU A 132 8.37 -6.02 -36.50
N THR A 133 7.37 -6.88 -36.28
CA THR A 133 5.94 -6.51 -36.21
C THR A 133 5.35 -6.55 -34.79
N GLU A 134 6.10 -6.97 -33.77
CA GLU A 134 5.56 -7.12 -32.39
C GLU A 134 4.94 -5.82 -31.85
N TRP A 135 5.55 -4.68 -32.16
CA TRP A 135 5.05 -3.38 -31.76
C TRP A 135 3.68 -3.05 -32.35
N GLN A 136 3.36 -3.46 -33.60
CA GLN A 136 2.00 -3.36 -34.14
C GLN A 136 1.02 -4.16 -33.29
N ARG A 137 1.37 -5.41 -32.96
CA ARG A 137 0.48 -6.36 -32.24
C ARG A 137 0.12 -5.88 -30.84
N PHE A 138 0.99 -5.10 -30.19
CA PHE A 138 0.79 -4.65 -28.81
C PHE A 138 0.33 -3.18 -28.68
N ALA A 139 0.77 -2.30 -29.59
CA ALA A 139 0.56 -0.86 -29.45
C ALA A 139 0.03 -0.12 -30.70
N SER A 140 0.06 -0.71 -31.89
CA SER A 140 -0.27 -0.03 -33.15
C SER A 140 0.41 1.35 -33.31
N PRO A 141 1.77 1.42 -33.41
CA PRO A 141 2.51 2.68 -33.30
C PRO A 141 2.10 3.73 -34.32
N ASN A 142 1.73 3.33 -35.54
CA ASN A 142 1.23 4.23 -36.57
C ASN A 142 -0.04 4.96 -36.10
N VAL A 143 -0.99 4.28 -35.46
CA VAL A 143 -2.23 4.87 -34.95
C VAL A 143 -1.94 5.87 -33.82
N ILE A 144 -1.08 5.48 -32.87
CA ILE A 144 -0.64 6.37 -31.78
C ILE A 144 0.03 7.63 -32.34
N LEU A 145 0.92 7.48 -33.33
CA LEU A 145 1.69 8.59 -33.90
C LEU A 145 0.83 9.48 -34.81
N ASP A 146 -0.02 8.93 -35.66
CA ASP A 146 -0.96 9.69 -36.51
C ASP A 146 -1.87 10.56 -35.63
N ASN A 147 -2.47 9.97 -34.59
CA ASN A 147 -3.29 10.69 -33.60
C ASN A 147 -2.50 11.82 -32.91
N LEU A 148 -1.29 11.54 -32.39
CA LEU A 148 -0.47 12.51 -31.69
C LEU A 148 0.10 13.62 -32.60
N ILE A 149 0.41 13.31 -33.86
CA ILE A 149 0.90 14.27 -34.85
C ILE A 149 -0.24 15.19 -35.31
N ALA A 150 -1.43 14.65 -35.57
CA ALA A 150 -2.61 15.43 -35.93
C ALA A 150 -3.07 16.36 -34.79
N GLU A 151 -2.89 15.95 -33.53
CA GLU A 151 -3.14 16.77 -32.35
C GLU A 151 -1.98 17.74 -32.01
N GLY A 152 -0.89 17.74 -32.79
CA GLY A 152 0.28 18.61 -32.58
C GLY A 152 1.10 18.29 -31.32
N LYS A 153 0.90 17.11 -30.72
CA LYS A 153 1.53 16.65 -29.48
C LYS A 153 2.85 15.92 -29.70
N ALA A 154 3.06 15.33 -30.87
CA ALA A 154 4.32 14.66 -31.23
C ALA A 154 4.93 15.26 -32.51
N VAL A 155 6.26 15.30 -32.57
CA VAL A 155 7.00 15.73 -33.75
C VAL A 155 6.84 14.70 -34.88
N PRO A 156 6.52 15.10 -36.13
CA PRO A 156 6.56 14.20 -37.28
C PRO A 156 7.93 13.53 -37.42
N MET A 157 7.99 12.23 -37.16
CA MET A 157 9.22 11.43 -37.02
C MET A 157 9.11 10.13 -37.82
N ILE A 158 10.25 9.58 -38.25
CA ILE A 158 10.34 8.22 -38.77
C ILE A 158 10.46 7.26 -37.58
N VAL A 159 9.75 6.14 -37.60
CA VAL A 159 9.92 5.08 -36.58
C VAL A 159 10.33 3.78 -37.24
N VAL A 160 11.43 3.21 -36.78
CA VAL A 160 12.07 2.01 -37.32
C VAL A 160 11.94 0.91 -36.28
N MET A 161 11.31 -0.20 -36.66
CA MET A 161 11.10 -1.39 -35.83
C MET A 161 11.91 -2.54 -36.45
N PRO A 162 13.21 -2.66 -36.13
CA PRO A 162 14.06 -3.72 -36.63
C PRO A 162 13.90 -5.01 -35.83
N ASN A 163 14.17 -6.14 -36.47
CA ASN A 163 14.29 -7.41 -35.77
C ASN A 163 15.58 -7.42 -34.92
N GLY A 164 15.46 -7.46 -33.60
CA GLY A 164 16.58 -7.42 -32.65
C GLY A 164 17.38 -8.72 -32.54
N ARG A 165 16.93 -9.82 -33.18
CA ARG A 165 17.53 -11.16 -33.08
C ARG A 165 18.62 -11.35 -34.15
N ALA A 166 19.73 -10.63 -34.08
CA ALA A 166 20.78 -10.63 -35.12
C ALA A 166 21.51 -11.99 -35.27
N GLN A 167 20.94 -12.89 -36.07
CA GLN A 167 21.45 -14.20 -36.48
C GLN A 167 20.80 -14.60 -37.82
N GLU A 168 21.37 -15.57 -38.56
CA GLU A 168 20.90 -15.93 -39.92
C GLU A 168 19.41 -16.32 -40.00
N ASN A 169 18.90 -17.01 -38.98
CA ASN A 169 17.48 -17.30 -38.80
C ASN A 169 16.92 -16.49 -37.63
N ASP A 170 16.47 -15.27 -37.90
CA ASP A 170 15.97 -14.32 -36.89
C ASP A 170 14.48 -14.50 -36.55
N ARG A 171 13.89 -15.65 -36.90
CA ARG A 171 12.53 -16.06 -36.53
C ARG A 171 12.40 -16.37 -35.03
N ALA A 172 11.21 -16.10 -34.46
CA ALA A 172 10.87 -16.38 -33.07
C ALA A 172 10.42 -17.85 -32.85
N GLU A 173 11.23 -18.82 -33.28
CA GLU A 173 10.87 -20.25 -33.28
C GLU A 173 11.71 -21.10 -32.31
N GLY A 174 11.15 -22.25 -31.89
CA GLY A 174 11.79 -23.17 -30.96
C GLY A 174 12.02 -22.59 -29.56
N ASN A 175 13.20 -22.83 -28.99
CA ASN A 175 13.58 -22.28 -27.69
C ASN A 175 14.11 -20.84 -27.86
N VAL A 176 13.21 -19.86 -27.84
CA VAL A 176 13.57 -18.43 -28.01
C VAL A 176 14.61 -17.92 -27.02
N MET A 177 14.72 -18.51 -25.82
CA MET A 177 15.75 -18.17 -24.83
C MET A 177 17.17 -18.51 -25.31
N ALA A 178 17.33 -19.49 -26.20
CA ALA A 178 18.64 -19.85 -26.77
C ALA A 178 19.19 -18.76 -27.71
N SER A 179 18.30 -17.97 -28.33
CA SER A 179 18.69 -16.86 -29.22
C SER A 179 19.15 -15.60 -28.47
N ALA A 180 19.18 -15.59 -27.14
CA ALA A 180 19.53 -14.41 -26.34
C ALA A 180 20.91 -13.81 -26.67
N ALA A 181 21.85 -14.60 -27.19
CA ALA A 181 23.16 -14.11 -27.66
C ALA A 181 23.06 -13.23 -28.92
N ALA A 182 22.13 -13.53 -29.85
CA ALA A 182 21.92 -12.74 -31.07
C ALA A 182 21.47 -11.30 -30.76
N PHE A 183 20.71 -11.12 -29.68
CA PHE A 183 20.30 -9.79 -29.21
C PHE A 183 21.44 -8.98 -28.56
N ALA A 184 22.61 -9.58 -28.30
CA ALA A 184 23.83 -8.84 -27.98
C ALA A 184 24.61 -8.45 -29.25
N VAL A 185 24.64 -9.32 -30.28
CA VAL A 185 25.21 -9.01 -31.60
C VAL A 185 24.50 -7.82 -32.26
N PHE A 186 23.20 -7.67 -32.02
CA PHE A 186 22.39 -6.60 -32.58
C PHE A 186 22.84 -5.17 -32.22
N GLU A 187 23.72 -4.97 -31.22
CA GLU A 187 24.34 -3.65 -30.99
C GLU A 187 25.12 -3.16 -32.23
N ARG A 188 25.82 -4.07 -32.92
CA ARG A 188 26.59 -3.76 -34.14
C ARG A 188 25.67 -3.66 -35.36
N ASP A 189 24.74 -4.59 -35.52
CA ASP A 189 23.75 -4.60 -36.61
C ASP A 189 22.95 -3.28 -36.65
N LEU A 190 22.54 -2.77 -35.47
CA LEU A 190 21.86 -1.47 -35.35
C LEU A 190 22.72 -0.29 -35.82
N LEU A 191 23.98 -0.24 -35.38
CA LEU A 191 24.88 0.91 -35.60
C LEU A 191 25.54 0.91 -36.99
N ASP A 192 25.98 -0.26 -37.44
CA ASP A 192 26.89 -0.44 -38.57
C ASP A 192 26.14 -0.86 -39.87
N ASP A 193 24.88 -1.32 -39.76
CA ASP A 193 24.03 -1.73 -40.89
C ASP A 193 22.65 -1.02 -40.94
N VAL A 194 21.85 -1.09 -39.87
CA VAL A 194 20.46 -0.56 -39.85
C VAL A 194 20.42 0.97 -39.96
N ILE A 195 21.16 1.70 -39.12
CA ILE A 195 21.21 3.17 -39.17
C ILE A 195 21.65 3.66 -40.57
N PRO A 196 22.76 3.16 -41.16
CA PRO A 196 23.14 3.50 -42.54
C PRO A 196 22.09 3.12 -43.61
N ALA A 197 21.40 1.99 -43.45
CA ALA A 197 20.33 1.59 -44.38
C ALA A 197 19.14 2.58 -44.35
N ILE A 198 18.76 3.04 -43.16
CA ILE A 198 17.69 4.03 -42.99
C ILE A 198 18.12 5.42 -43.50
N GLU A 199 19.34 5.86 -43.18
CA GLU A 199 19.88 7.15 -43.62
C GLU A 199 20.14 7.24 -45.13
N SER A 200 20.38 6.11 -45.81
CA SER A 200 20.50 6.06 -47.27
C SER A 200 19.15 6.00 -48.01
N LYS A 201 18.08 5.56 -47.35
CA LYS A 201 16.75 5.34 -47.96
C LYS A 201 15.71 6.41 -47.64
N TYR A 202 15.81 7.05 -46.46
CA TYR A 202 14.87 8.07 -45.99
C TYR A 202 15.57 9.40 -45.69
N SER A 203 14.81 10.49 -45.68
CA SER A 203 15.37 11.82 -45.45
C SER A 203 15.57 12.10 -43.95
N VAL A 204 16.58 11.44 -43.39
CA VAL A 204 16.95 11.52 -41.97
C VAL A 204 17.76 12.78 -41.66
N ASP A 205 17.47 13.41 -40.52
CA ASP A 205 18.41 14.31 -39.84
C ASP A 205 19.38 13.46 -38.99
N THR A 206 20.65 13.40 -39.38
CA THR A 206 21.63 12.44 -38.84
C THR A 206 22.27 12.89 -37.51
N ARG A 207 21.88 14.06 -36.98
CA ARG A 207 22.36 14.55 -35.68
C ARG A 207 21.89 13.64 -34.55
N ARG A 208 22.74 13.45 -33.53
CA ARG A 208 22.40 12.64 -32.34
C ARG A 208 21.18 13.17 -31.59
N GLU A 209 20.96 14.49 -31.59
CA GLU A 209 19.76 15.16 -31.05
C GLU A 209 18.48 14.80 -31.81
N MET A 210 18.58 14.24 -33.01
CA MET A 210 17.46 13.78 -33.85
C MET A 210 17.38 12.25 -33.94
N ARG A 211 18.12 11.52 -33.08
CA ARG A 211 18.10 10.05 -33.02
C ARG A 211 17.74 9.55 -31.62
N ALA A 212 16.67 8.76 -31.54
CA ALA A 212 16.15 8.15 -30.31
C ALA A 212 16.18 6.62 -30.38
N ILE A 213 16.25 5.96 -29.23
CA ILE A 213 16.13 4.50 -29.09
C ILE A 213 15.19 4.16 -27.93
N ALA A 214 14.25 3.25 -28.15
CA ALA A 214 13.31 2.79 -27.13
C ALA A 214 12.95 1.32 -27.36
N GLY A 215 12.30 0.66 -26.39
CA GLY A 215 11.91 -0.73 -26.57
C GLY A 215 11.26 -1.38 -25.35
N LEU A 216 10.56 -2.48 -25.58
CA LEU A 216 9.84 -3.23 -24.55
C LEU A 216 10.62 -4.47 -24.10
N SER A 217 10.48 -4.86 -22.84
CA SER A 217 11.05 -6.09 -22.28
C SER A 217 12.56 -6.19 -22.53
N MET A 218 13.02 -7.16 -23.32
CA MET A 218 14.42 -7.31 -23.70
C MET A 218 14.92 -6.19 -24.63
N GLY A 219 14.06 -5.66 -25.50
CA GLY A 219 14.30 -4.42 -26.26
C GLY A 219 14.44 -3.20 -25.36
N GLY A 220 13.81 -3.20 -24.18
CA GLY A 220 14.04 -2.23 -23.12
C GLY A 220 15.45 -2.36 -22.53
N GLY A 221 15.88 -3.58 -22.22
CA GLY A 221 17.26 -3.85 -21.80
C GLY A 221 18.31 -3.52 -22.87
N GLN A 222 17.98 -3.72 -24.15
CA GLN A 222 18.80 -3.25 -25.28
C GLN A 222 18.84 -1.72 -25.36
N SER A 223 17.72 -1.03 -25.12
CA SER A 223 17.65 0.44 -25.13
C SER A 223 18.57 1.06 -24.07
N PHE A 224 18.62 0.50 -22.85
CA PHE A 224 19.65 0.83 -21.87
C PHE A 224 21.05 0.53 -22.42
N ASN A 225 21.31 -0.72 -22.82
CA ASN A 225 22.63 -1.22 -23.20
C ASN A 225 23.28 -0.45 -24.36
N PHE A 226 22.48 0.01 -25.32
CA PHE A 226 22.96 0.62 -26.58
C PHE A 226 22.81 2.14 -26.54
N GLY A 227 21.71 2.66 -25.98
CA GLY A 227 21.49 4.10 -25.83
C GLY A 227 22.50 4.75 -24.89
N LEU A 228 22.68 4.19 -23.68
CA LEU A 228 23.68 4.68 -22.73
C LEU A 228 25.11 4.29 -23.12
N GLY A 229 25.28 3.16 -23.82
CA GLY A 229 26.57 2.74 -24.35
C GLY A 229 27.10 3.59 -25.53
N ASN A 230 26.21 4.31 -26.24
CA ASN A 230 26.53 5.05 -27.46
C ASN A 230 25.90 6.46 -27.43
N LEU A 231 26.13 7.22 -26.35
CA LEU A 231 25.58 8.58 -26.16
C LEU A 231 25.96 9.58 -27.26
N ASP A 232 27.05 9.36 -28.00
CA ASP A 232 27.42 10.20 -29.15
C ASP A 232 26.56 9.91 -30.40
N THR A 233 25.81 8.79 -30.41
CA THR A 233 24.87 8.40 -31.47
C THR A 233 23.41 8.72 -31.10
N PHE A 234 23.01 8.54 -29.83
CA PHE A 234 21.65 8.73 -29.35
C PHE A 234 21.57 9.82 -28.28
N ALA A 235 20.56 10.69 -28.36
CA ALA A 235 20.27 11.68 -27.31
C ALA A 235 19.03 11.35 -26.46
N TRP A 236 18.17 10.45 -26.93
CA TRP A 236 16.90 10.09 -26.27
C TRP A 236 16.81 8.56 -26.12
N VAL A 237 16.55 8.09 -24.90
CA VAL A 237 16.62 6.66 -24.54
C VAL A 237 15.35 6.27 -23.77
N GLY A 238 14.61 5.24 -24.21
CA GLY A 238 13.29 4.85 -23.69
C GLY A 238 13.10 3.36 -23.40
N PRO A 239 13.80 2.76 -22.41
CA PRO A 239 13.50 1.45 -21.88
C PRO A 239 12.12 1.35 -21.20
N PHE A 240 11.32 0.38 -21.63
CA PHE A 240 10.06 -0.03 -21.00
C PHE A 240 10.16 -1.49 -20.52
N SER A 241 9.83 -1.79 -19.27
CA SER A 241 9.90 -3.15 -18.68
C SER A 241 11.26 -3.86 -18.84
N ALA A 242 12.38 -3.14 -18.69
CA ALA A 242 13.70 -3.64 -19.07
C ALA A 242 14.10 -5.01 -18.47
N ALA A 243 14.56 -5.93 -19.32
CA ALA A 243 14.81 -7.33 -18.94
C ALA A 243 16.25 -7.63 -18.46
N PRO A 244 16.54 -8.84 -17.92
CA PRO A 244 17.83 -9.18 -17.30
C PRO A 244 19.06 -9.20 -18.22
N ASN A 245 18.92 -8.88 -19.52
CA ASN A 245 20.02 -8.63 -20.45
C ASN A 245 20.68 -7.25 -20.23
N THR A 246 20.07 -6.40 -19.42
CA THR A 246 20.59 -5.08 -19.06
C THR A 246 21.94 -5.18 -18.32
N LYS A 247 22.96 -4.46 -18.79
CA LYS A 247 24.32 -4.38 -18.20
C LYS A 247 24.24 -3.77 -16.77
N PRO A 248 25.19 -4.08 -15.86
CA PRO A 248 25.29 -3.38 -14.56
C PRO A 248 25.46 -1.86 -14.73
N VAL A 249 25.02 -1.07 -13.74
CA VAL A 249 24.99 0.41 -13.84
C VAL A 249 26.35 1.03 -14.13
N GLU A 250 27.43 0.46 -13.57
CA GLU A 250 28.81 0.90 -13.77
C GLU A 250 29.32 0.64 -15.20
N ALA A 251 28.68 -0.30 -15.92
CA ALA A 251 28.96 -0.64 -17.32
C ALA A 251 27.96 -0.02 -18.31
N LEU A 252 26.84 0.55 -17.82
CA LEU A 252 25.92 1.38 -18.59
C LEU A 252 26.36 2.85 -18.61
N ILE A 253 26.81 3.36 -17.46
CA ILE A 253 27.20 4.76 -17.27
C ILE A 253 28.61 4.78 -16.64
N PRO A 254 29.66 4.46 -17.42
CA PRO A 254 31.04 4.51 -16.96
C PRO A 254 31.55 5.95 -16.74
N ASN A 255 30.89 6.94 -17.36
CA ASN A 255 31.06 8.36 -17.07
C ASN A 255 29.71 9.02 -16.79
N VAL A 256 29.55 9.53 -15.57
CA VAL A 256 28.32 10.23 -15.12
C VAL A 256 28.14 11.57 -15.83
N ASP A 257 29.23 12.30 -16.12
CA ASP A 257 29.15 13.63 -16.72
C ASP A 257 28.73 13.58 -18.19
N ASP A 258 29.14 12.54 -18.92
CA ASP A 258 28.61 12.25 -20.27
C ASP A 258 27.08 12.05 -20.22
N ALA A 259 26.58 11.26 -19.26
CA ALA A 259 25.13 11.06 -19.12
C ALA A 259 24.40 12.38 -18.78
N LYS A 260 24.91 13.17 -17.83
CA LYS A 260 24.32 14.48 -17.46
C LYS A 260 24.29 15.49 -18.61
N THR A 261 25.31 15.50 -19.47
CA THR A 261 25.48 16.56 -20.48
C THR A 261 25.01 16.17 -21.88
N LYS A 262 25.04 14.89 -22.24
CA LYS A 262 24.68 14.41 -23.58
C LYS A 262 23.22 13.98 -23.71
N LEU A 263 22.59 13.45 -22.65
CA LEU A 263 21.19 13.04 -22.71
C LEU A 263 20.25 14.24 -22.81
N LYS A 264 19.25 14.13 -23.68
CA LYS A 264 18.07 15.02 -23.76
C LYS A 264 16.88 14.44 -23.01
N LEU A 265 16.73 13.12 -23.06
CA LEU A 265 15.78 12.37 -22.25
C LEU A 265 16.30 10.96 -21.99
N LEU A 266 16.32 10.56 -20.73
CA LEU A 266 16.27 9.16 -20.34
C LEU A 266 14.89 8.89 -19.73
N TRP A 267 14.09 8.08 -20.41
CA TRP A 267 12.79 7.64 -19.96
C TRP A 267 12.89 6.21 -19.47
N ILE A 268 12.44 5.95 -18.24
CA ILE A 268 12.37 4.61 -17.70
C ILE A 268 10.93 4.36 -17.23
N SER A 269 10.30 3.30 -17.74
CA SER A 269 9.00 2.86 -17.23
C SER A 269 8.94 1.35 -17.02
N CYS A 270 8.12 0.93 -16.06
CA CYS A 270 7.83 -0.46 -15.75
C CYS A 270 6.50 -0.55 -14.99
N GLY A 271 5.69 -1.58 -15.19
CA GLY A 271 4.42 -1.72 -14.47
C GLY A 271 4.62 -2.17 -13.01
N ASN A 272 3.81 -1.70 -12.05
CA ASN A 272 3.93 -2.10 -10.64
C ASN A 272 3.57 -3.57 -10.34
N LYS A 273 3.15 -4.34 -11.35
CA LYS A 273 2.98 -5.81 -11.29
C LYS A 273 3.99 -6.55 -12.19
N ASP A 274 5.00 -5.86 -12.70
CA ASP A 274 6.05 -6.45 -13.54
C ASP A 274 7.11 -7.15 -12.67
N GLY A 275 7.20 -8.48 -12.80
CA GLY A 275 8.19 -9.32 -12.11
C GLY A 275 9.65 -9.03 -12.48
N LEU A 276 9.94 -8.02 -13.31
CA LEU A 276 11.28 -7.53 -13.67
C LEU A 276 11.59 -6.12 -13.14
N ILE A 277 10.65 -5.43 -12.46
CA ILE A 277 10.77 -4.01 -12.09
C ILE A 277 12.10 -3.60 -11.42
N ARG A 278 12.69 -4.49 -10.59
CA ARG A 278 14.02 -4.30 -9.97
C ARG A 278 15.14 -3.89 -10.92
N ILE A 279 15.08 -4.30 -12.19
CA ILE A 279 16.11 -3.96 -13.18
C ILE A 279 16.03 -2.47 -13.53
N SER A 280 14.81 -1.94 -13.63
CA SER A 280 14.56 -0.52 -13.86
C SER A 280 14.78 0.30 -12.57
N GLN A 281 14.33 -0.20 -11.40
CA GLN A 281 14.60 0.41 -10.08
C GLN A 281 16.11 0.58 -9.82
N ASN A 282 16.92 -0.46 -10.07
CA ASN A 282 18.37 -0.39 -9.85
C ASN A 282 19.04 0.74 -10.65
N ILE A 283 18.54 1.02 -11.85
CA ILE A 283 19.07 2.09 -12.70
C ILE A 283 18.49 3.45 -12.26
N HIS A 284 17.18 3.53 -11.98
CA HIS A 284 16.54 4.72 -11.39
C HIS A 284 17.28 5.21 -10.13
N GLN A 285 17.54 4.31 -9.18
CA GLN A 285 18.21 4.65 -7.92
C GLN A 285 19.70 5.02 -8.14
N PHE A 286 20.38 4.45 -9.14
CA PHE A 286 21.72 4.91 -9.55
C PHE A 286 21.68 6.32 -10.14
N LEU A 287 20.76 6.60 -11.07
CA LEU A 287 20.62 7.91 -11.70
C LEU A 287 20.27 8.99 -10.68
N LYS A 288 19.33 8.69 -9.78
CA LYS A 288 18.91 9.55 -8.67
C LYS A 288 20.08 9.84 -7.72
N LYS A 289 20.85 8.84 -7.32
CA LYS A 289 22.05 8.98 -6.47
C LYS A 289 23.13 9.86 -7.11
N ASN A 290 23.26 9.84 -8.43
CA ASN A 290 24.25 10.61 -9.17
C ASN A 290 23.71 11.94 -9.73
N GLU A 291 22.46 12.31 -9.43
CA GLU A 291 21.77 13.51 -9.94
C GLU A 291 21.81 13.61 -11.48
N ILE A 292 21.41 12.53 -12.16
CA ILE A 292 21.23 12.49 -13.62
C ILE A 292 19.74 12.64 -13.93
N ASP A 293 19.37 13.63 -14.74
CA ASP A 293 18.00 13.91 -15.15
C ASP A 293 17.39 12.75 -15.96
N HIS A 294 16.26 12.23 -15.49
CA HIS A 294 15.51 11.16 -16.13
C HIS A 294 14.03 11.18 -15.70
N VAL A 295 13.20 10.42 -16.41
CA VAL A 295 11.81 10.10 -16.02
C VAL A 295 11.79 8.70 -15.39
N TRP A 296 11.10 8.56 -14.26
CA TRP A 296 10.72 7.28 -13.68
C TRP A 296 9.20 7.20 -13.59
N HIS A 297 8.60 6.31 -14.39
CA HIS A 297 7.15 6.17 -14.52
C HIS A 297 6.71 4.73 -14.25
N VAL A 298 6.06 4.51 -13.10
CA VAL A 298 5.56 3.20 -12.69
C VAL A 298 4.05 3.20 -12.61
N ASP A 299 3.40 2.57 -13.60
CA ASP A 299 1.94 2.52 -13.72
C ASP A 299 1.32 1.31 -13.01
N GLY A 300 -0.01 1.14 -13.19
CA GLY A 300 -0.79 0.07 -12.59
C GLY A 300 -0.75 -1.28 -13.32
N HIS A 301 0.07 -1.46 -14.35
CA HIS A 301 0.11 -2.65 -15.20
C HIS A 301 1.21 -3.66 -14.79
N GLY A 302 1.31 -4.76 -15.52
CA GLY A 302 2.37 -5.76 -15.37
C GLY A 302 3.35 -5.74 -16.55
N HIS A 303 3.93 -6.90 -16.84
CA HIS A 303 4.78 -7.10 -18.03
C HIS A 303 3.93 -7.33 -19.28
N ASP A 304 3.13 -6.33 -19.67
CA ASP A 304 2.01 -6.50 -20.60
C ASP A 304 1.87 -5.39 -21.69
N PRO A 305 1.08 -5.64 -22.76
CA PRO A 305 0.84 -4.67 -23.84
C PRO A 305 0.18 -3.35 -23.41
N GLN A 306 -0.55 -3.33 -22.28
CA GLN A 306 -1.18 -2.12 -21.76
C GLN A 306 -0.10 -1.18 -21.20
N HIS A 307 0.89 -1.72 -20.47
CA HIS A 307 2.07 -0.96 -20.07
C HIS A 307 2.85 -0.39 -21.27
N TRP A 308 3.18 -1.25 -22.26
CA TRP A 308 4.04 -0.84 -23.39
C TRP A 308 3.36 0.15 -24.34
N SER A 309 2.06 0.00 -24.61
CA SER A 309 1.32 0.98 -25.41
C SER A 309 1.14 2.32 -24.69
N SER A 310 0.97 2.32 -23.37
CA SER A 310 0.89 3.55 -22.56
C SER A 310 2.24 4.28 -22.47
N SER A 311 3.32 3.53 -22.28
CA SER A 311 4.68 4.05 -22.27
C SER A 311 5.07 4.67 -23.62
N LEU A 312 4.72 4.02 -24.74
CA LEU A 312 4.95 4.56 -26.08
C LEU A 312 4.17 5.87 -26.32
N TYR A 313 2.90 5.95 -25.90
CA TYR A 313 2.09 7.16 -26.03
C TYR A 313 2.73 8.38 -25.36
N TRP A 314 3.21 8.25 -24.12
CA TRP A 314 3.86 9.37 -23.41
C TRP A 314 5.29 9.63 -23.88
N PHE A 315 6.05 8.59 -24.24
CA PHE A 315 7.41 8.75 -24.77
C PHE A 315 7.42 9.44 -26.13
N ALA A 316 6.49 9.11 -27.05
CA ALA A 316 6.37 9.75 -28.35
C ALA A 316 6.06 11.26 -28.27
N GLN A 317 5.36 11.70 -27.21
CA GLN A 317 5.15 13.12 -26.90
C GLN A 317 6.39 13.78 -26.26
N SER A 318 7.37 13.00 -25.79
CA SER A 318 8.52 13.50 -25.02
C SER A 318 9.83 13.59 -25.82
N VAL A 319 9.88 13.07 -27.05
CA VAL A 319 11.10 13.02 -27.87
C VAL A 319 11.15 14.10 -28.95
N PHE A 320 12.36 14.55 -29.27
CA PHE A 320 12.68 15.53 -30.33
C PHE A 320 12.11 16.94 -30.13
N GLN A 321 11.55 17.23 -28.96
CA GLN A 321 11.05 18.56 -28.57
C GLN A 321 11.34 18.85 -27.10
N ASP A 322 11.53 20.13 -26.76
CA ASP A 322 11.79 20.56 -25.38
C ASP A 322 10.50 20.60 -24.52
N ASN A 323 9.33 20.63 -25.18
CA ASN A 323 8.01 20.57 -24.54
C ASN A 323 7.69 19.12 -24.12
N LYS A 324 8.07 18.75 -22.90
CA LYS A 324 7.61 17.50 -22.27
C LYS A 324 6.08 17.56 -22.05
N PRO A 325 5.32 16.46 -22.26
CA PRO A 325 3.91 16.40 -21.86
C PRO A 325 3.79 16.64 -20.35
N THR A 326 2.64 17.15 -19.91
CA THR A 326 2.41 17.48 -18.49
C THR A 326 2.59 16.24 -17.63
N GLN A 327 3.70 16.21 -16.88
CA GLN A 327 3.90 15.24 -15.82
C GLN A 327 2.86 15.45 -14.72
N VAL A 328 2.33 14.36 -14.17
CA VAL A 328 1.82 14.40 -12.80
C VAL A 328 3.00 14.80 -11.94
N LYS A 329 2.96 16.00 -11.36
CA LYS A 329 4.13 16.62 -10.74
C LYS A 329 4.72 15.72 -9.66
N GLN A 330 5.81 15.03 -10.00
CA GLN A 330 6.71 14.41 -9.03
C GLN A 330 7.54 15.51 -8.35
N GLU A 331 6.86 16.31 -7.53
CA GLU A 331 7.51 16.94 -6.38
C GLU A 331 7.95 15.76 -5.47
N ALA A 332 9.25 15.41 -5.54
CA ALA A 332 9.85 14.48 -4.58
C ALA A 332 9.48 14.92 -3.16
N ALA A 333 9.15 13.97 -2.28
CA ALA A 333 8.26 14.11 -1.10
C ALA A 333 8.58 15.22 -0.05
N THR A 334 8.54 16.47 -0.50
CA THR A 334 8.36 17.71 0.23
C THR A 334 7.08 18.33 -0.31
N ILE A 335 5.96 17.66 -0.03
CA ILE A 335 4.63 18.16 -0.36
C ILE A 335 4.53 19.60 0.15
N PRO A 336 4.13 20.58 -0.67
CA PRO A 336 3.75 21.90 -0.20
C PRO A 336 2.40 21.82 0.51
N SER A 337 2.38 21.07 1.62
CA SER A 337 1.59 21.42 2.77
C SER A 337 1.91 22.88 3.04
N LYS A 338 0.91 23.76 2.83
CA LYS A 338 0.87 24.95 3.67
C LYS A 338 0.91 24.40 5.09
N ALA A 339 1.75 24.97 5.96
CA ALA A 339 2.06 24.39 7.28
C ALA A 339 0.87 24.37 8.28
N THR A 340 -0.34 24.49 7.74
CA THR A 340 -1.68 24.63 8.31
C THR A 340 -2.63 23.50 7.91
N ASP A 341 -2.24 22.64 6.95
CA ASP A 341 -3.16 21.66 6.35
C ASP A 341 -3.25 20.41 7.24
N THR A 342 -4.35 20.33 8.01
CA THR A 342 -4.64 19.25 8.96
C THR A 342 -5.88 18.48 8.52
N LEU A 343 -6.11 17.27 9.06
CA LEU A 343 -7.25 16.43 8.63
C LEU A 343 -8.59 17.16 8.87
N LYS A 344 -8.79 17.70 10.08
CA LYS A 344 -9.95 18.56 10.38
C LYS A 344 -10.03 19.83 9.54
N THR A 345 -8.93 20.35 8.99
CA THR A 345 -8.95 21.53 8.10
C THR A 345 -9.48 21.15 6.72
N VAL A 346 -9.03 20.02 6.15
CA VAL A 346 -9.30 19.66 4.75
C VAL A 346 -10.61 18.88 4.53
N PHE A 347 -11.23 18.36 5.60
CA PHE A 347 -12.56 17.74 5.60
C PHE A 347 -13.63 18.55 6.33
N LYS A 348 -13.32 19.80 6.74
CA LYS A 348 -14.22 20.66 7.56
C LYS A 348 -15.61 20.87 6.95
N ASP A 349 -15.72 20.81 5.61
CA ASP A 349 -16.94 21.05 4.83
C ASP A 349 -17.63 19.73 4.43
N ASP A 350 -17.12 18.58 4.89
CA ASP A 350 -17.62 17.22 4.61
C ASP A 350 -18.08 16.52 5.89
N PHE A 351 -17.21 16.44 6.92
CA PHE A 351 -17.47 15.72 8.17
C PHE A 351 -16.46 16.07 9.28
N LEU A 352 -16.83 15.82 10.54
CA LEU A 352 -15.88 15.86 11.66
C LEU A 352 -14.82 14.76 11.51
N VAL A 353 -13.56 15.06 11.82
CA VAL A 353 -12.47 14.08 11.82
C VAL A 353 -12.01 13.82 13.25
N GLY A 354 -12.18 12.57 13.68
CA GLY A 354 -12.03 12.17 15.08
C GLY A 354 -10.92 11.18 15.35
N THR A 355 -10.56 11.01 16.61
CA THR A 355 -9.67 9.92 17.07
C THR A 355 -10.08 9.37 18.43
N ALA A 356 -9.96 8.07 18.60
CA ALA A 356 -9.93 7.47 19.92
C ALA A 356 -8.69 7.96 20.70
N VAL A 357 -8.89 8.21 21.99
CA VAL A 357 -7.84 8.61 22.93
C VAL A 357 -7.89 7.77 24.19
N ASN A 358 -6.72 7.56 24.80
CA ASN A 358 -6.57 6.80 26.04
C ASN A 358 -6.27 7.73 27.23
N ARG A 359 -6.34 7.13 28.43
CA ARG A 359 -5.98 7.71 29.74
C ARG A 359 -4.72 8.59 29.77
N SER A 360 -3.67 8.28 29.01
CA SER A 360 -2.44 9.07 29.02
C SER A 360 -2.59 10.39 28.27
N ILE A 361 -3.35 10.42 27.17
CA ILE A 361 -3.69 11.65 26.44
C ILE A 361 -4.65 12.51 27.26
N THR A 362 -5.72 11.93 27.81
CA THR A 362 -6.76 12.69 28.53
C THR A 362 -6.29 13.25 29.87
N THR A 363 -5.39 12.56 30.57
CA THR A 363 -4.89 13.00 31.89
C THR A 363 -3.46 13.56 31.87
N GLY A 364 -2.77 13.54 30.72
CA GLY A 364 -1.36 13.94 30.60
C GLY A 364 -0.37 13.03 31.33
N ARG A 365 -0.80 11.88 31.88
CA ARG A 365 0.02 10.97 32.69
C ARG A 365 0.38 9.70 31.92
N GLY A 366 1.64 9.57 31.53
CA GLY A 366 2.17 8.39 30.84
C GLY A 366 2.17 7.12 31.69
N PHE A 367 1.78 5.99 31.09
CA PHE A 367 1.92 4.66 31.70
C PHE A 367 2.80 3.71 30.87
N ARG A 368 2.75 3.80 29.54
CA ARG A 368 3.61 3.05 28.58
C ARG A 368 4.39 3.95 27.62
N ARG A 369 4.24 5.27 27.76
CA ARG A 369 4.87 6.35 26.98
C ARG A 369 5.59 7.27 27.97
N THR A 370 6.72 7.86 27.60
CA THR A 370 7.38 8.90 28.41
C THR A 370 6.53 10.19 28.46
N PRO A 371 6.80 11.13 29.38
CA PRO A 371 6.10 12.42 29.39
C PRO A 371 6.21 13.19 28.07
N GLU A 372 7.36 13.11 27.40
CA GLU A 372 7.64 13.76 26.12
C GLU A 372 6.85 13.10 24.97
N GLU A 373 6.78 11.76 24.96
CA GLU A 373 5.94 11.01 24.04
C GLU A 373 4.45 11.33 24.23
N VAL A 374 3.96 11.38 25.48
CA VAL A 374 2.56 11.75 25.78
C VAL A 374 2.24 13.17 25.33
N GLN A 375 3.17 14.13 25.53
CA GLN A 375 2.98 15.49 25.03
C GLN A 375 2.96 15.53 23.49
N SER A 376 3.79 14.73 22.83
CA SER A 376 3.76 14.57 21.36
C SER A 376 2.42 14.00 20.89
N ASP A 377 1.88 12.98 21.58
CA ASP A 377 0.57 12.39 21.29
C ASP A 377 -0.57 13.41 21.47
N ILE A 378 -0.52 14.23 22.53
CA ILE A 378 -1.47 15.31 22.78
C ILE A 378 -1.42 16.37 21.68
N GLU A 379 -0.22 16.82 21.25
CA GLU A 379 -0.11 17.80 20.17
C GLU A 379 -0.53 17.24 18.80
N LEU A 380 -0.29 15.96 18.52
CA LEU A 380 -0.81 15.30 17.32
C LEU A 380 -2.36 15.31 17.32
N VAL A 381 -2.99 14.93 18.43
CA VAL A 381 -4.45 14.94 18.61
C VAL A 381 -5.01 16.35 18.40
N LYS A 382 -4.44 17.35 19.08
CA LYS A 382 -4.83 18.77 18.99
C LYS A 382 -4.69 19.33 17.58
N LYS A 383 -3.62 18.95 16.87
CA LYS A 383 -3.35 19.43 15.51
C LYS A 383 -4.34 18.85 14.49
N HIS A 384 -4.60 17.54 14.50
CA HIS A 384 -5.29 16.90 13.37
C HIS A 384 -6.79 16.67 13.53
N PHE A 385 -7.35 16.65 14.76
CA PHE A 385 -8.72 16.17 15.00
C PHE A 385 -9.62 17.21 15.69
N ASN A 386 -10.93 17.14 15.45
CA ASN A 386 -11.98 17.96 16.10
C ASN A 386 -13.07 17.12 16.78
N GLN A 387 -12.91 15.80 16.82
CA GLN A 387 -13.75 14.88 17.60
C GLN A 387 -12.86 13.92 18.40
N ILE A 388 -13.26 13.54 19.60
CA ILE A 388 -12.61 12.46 20.37
C ILE A 388 -13.60 11.50 21.02
N VAL A 389 -13.15 10.26 21.21
CA VAL A 389 -13.86 9.18 21.91
C VAL A 389 -12.87 8.49 22.85
N SER A 390 -13.34 7.95 23.99
CA SER A 390 -12.46 7.14 24.84
C SER A 390 -12.36 5.71 24.30
N GLU A 391 -11.12 5.23 24.11
CA GLU A 391 -10.83 3.84 23.71
C GLU A 391 -11.38 2.82 24.73
N ASN A 392 -11.39 3.19 26.02
CA ASN A 392 -11.72 2.26 27.11
C ASN A 392 -12.38 2.89 28.35
N ASP A 393 -11.91 4.05 28.81
CA ASP A 393 -12.26 4.59 30.14
C ASP A 393 -13.74 5.01 30.30
N MET A 394 -14.54 5.00 29.23
CA MET A 394 -16.00 5.23 29.26
C MET A 394 -16.87 3.97 29.10
N LYS A 395 -16.28 2.79 28.88
CA LYS A 395 -17.01 1.51 28.87
C LYS A 395 -17.46 1.12 30.28
N TRP A 396 -18.59 0.41 30.43
CA TRP A 396 -19.18 0.07 31.73
C TRP A 396 -18.16 -0.46 32.75
N GLN A 397 -17.29 -1.40 32.37
CA GLN A 397 -16.28 -1.97 33.29
C GLN A 397 -15.26 -0.95 33.82
N MET A 398 -15.00 0.14 33.11
CA MET A 398 -14.09 1.20 33.53
C MET A 398 -14.82 2.29 34.32
N ILE A 399 -16.00 2.71 33.87
CA ILE A 399 -16.74 3.83 34.46
C ILE A 399 -17.63 3.42 35.66
N HIS A 400 -18.05 2.15 35.75
CA HIS A 400 -18.87 1.58 36.83
C HIS A 400 -18.36 0.18 37.27
N PRO A 401 -17.10 0.06 37.72
CA PRO A 401 -16.45 -1.23 38.02
C PRO A 401 -17.06 -2.02 39.19
N ARG A 402 -17.88 -1.40 40.05
CA ARG A 402 -18.44 -2.00 41.28
C ARG A 402 -19.93 -1.66 41.41
N PRO A 403 -20.74 -2.47 42.11
CA PRO A 403 -22.18 -2.20 42.24
C PRO A 403 -22.50 -0.96 43.09
N GLY A 404 -23.59 -0.29 42.72
CA GLY A 404 -24.20 0.85 43.44
C GLY A 404 -23.52 2.19 43.20
N ALA A 405 -24.17 3.28 43.63
CA ALA A 405 -23.79 4.67 43.33
C ALA A 405 -22.35 5.08 43.72
N ASN A 406 -21.74 4.43 44.73
CA ASN A 406 -20.33 4.67 45.11
C ASN A 406 -19.33 3.79 44.32
N GLY A 407 -19.80 3.02 43.34
CA GLY A 407 -19.02 2.09 42.53
C GLY A 407 -18.52 2.64 41.19
N TYR A 408 -18.86 3.89 40.86
CA TYR A 408 -18.41 4.59 39.65
C TYR A 408 -16.98 5.17 39.79
N ASP A 409 -16.23 5.16 38.69
CA ASP A 409 -14.98 5.92 38.53
C ASP A 409 -15.14 6.88 37.35
N PHE A 410 -15.29 8.17 37.66
CA PHE A 410 -15.44 9.23 36.66
C PHE A 410 -14.14 9.99 36.40
N GLU A 411 -13.00 9.71 37.06
CA GLU A 411 -11.79 10.58 37.00
C GLU A 411 -11.32 10.80 35.56
N VAL A 412 -11.26 9.73 34.77
CA VAL A 412 -10.72 9.77 33.40
C VAL A 412 -11.79 10.13 32.36
N ALA A 413 -13.06 9.84 32.62
CA ALA A 413 -14.18 10.25 31.77
C ALA A 413 -14.47 11.76 31.90
N ASP A 414 -14.38 12.32 33.12
CA ASP A 414 -14.39 13.76 33.33
C ASP A 414 -13.18 14.42 32.66
N ALA A 415 -11.97 13.86 32.80
CA ALA A 415 -10.76 14.37 32.15
C ALA A 415 -10.84 14.35 30.61
N LEU A 416 -11.51 13.36 30.00
CA LEU A 416 -11.81 13.35 28.55
C LEU A 416 -12.65 14.58 28.15
N VAL A 417 -13.75 14.83 28.87
CA VAL A 417 -14.67 15.93 28.55
C VAL A 417 -14.02 17.29 28.81
N ASP A 418 -13.22 17.41 29.87
CA ASP A 418 -12.42 18.60 30.15
C ASP A 418 -11.32 18.83 29.09
N PHE A 419 -10.64 17.77 28.64
CA PHE A 419 -9.67 17.86 27.54
C PHE A 419 -10.34 18.33 26.24
N ALA A 420 -11.51 17.77 25.91
CA ALA A 420 -12.26 18.15 24.71
C ALA A 420 -12.70 19.62 24.75
N ALA A 421 -13.30 20.05 25.87
CA ALA A 421 -13.77 21.42 26.05
C ALA A 421 -12.63 22.46 26.01
N ARG A 422 -11.43 22.11 26.46
CA ARG A 422 -10.24 22.99 26.40
C ARG A 422 -9.60 23.08 25.01
N ASN A 423 -9.93 22.18 24.08
CA ASN A 423 -9.31 22.09 22.75
C ASN A 423 -10.33 22.19 21.59
N ASP A 424 -11.56 22.62 21.88
CA ASP A 424 -12.67 22.77 20.92
C ASP A 424 -12.94 21.48 20.11
N MET A 425 -13.18 20.38 20.84
CA MET A 425 -13.47 19.06 20.27
C MET A 425 -14.84 18.54 20.71
N MET A 426 -15.55 17.90 19.79
CA MET A 426 -16.78 17.17 20.13
C MET A 426 -16.44 15.83 20.79
N VAL A 427 -17.15 15.45 21.85
CA VAL A 427 -17.03 14.11 22.45
C VAL A 427 -18.14 13.19 21.95
N ALA A 428 -17.77 11.97 21.56
CA ALA A 428 -18.69 10.84 21.51
C ALA A 428 -18.45 9.92 22.72
N GLY A 429 -19.52 9.46 23.36
CA GLY A 429 -19.48 8.55 24.49
C GLY A 429 -19.56 7.09 24.03
N HIS A 430 -18.56 6.29 24.38
CA HIS A 430 -18.44 4.89 24.00
C HIS A 430 -18.11 4.03 25.23
N THR A 431 -18.96 3.10 25.66
CA THR A 431 -20.32 2.76 25.18
C THR A 431 -21.17 2.31 26.37
N LEU A 432 -22.48 2.59 26.31
CA LEU A 432 -23.41 2.37 27.43
C LEU A 432 -23.79 0.90 27.63
N VAL A 433 -23.99 0.14 26.56
CA VAL A 433 -24.40 -1.28 26.62
C VAL A 433 -23.59 -2.10 25.61
N TRP A 434 -22.74 -2.98 26.12
CA TRP A 434 -21.94 -3.90 25.30
C TRP A 434 -21.90 -5.30 25.92
N HIS A 435 -21.74 -6.33 25.09
CA HIS A 435 -21.61 -7.71 25.54
C HIS A 435 -20.21 -8.02 26.10
N SER A 436 -19.22 -7.17 25.79
CA SER A 436 -17.86 -7.20 26.34
C SER A 436 -17.64 -5.99 27.27
N GLN A 437 -16.53 -5.98 28.02
CA GLN A 437 -16.13 -4.95 28.99
C GLN A 437 -17.30 -4.40 29.85
N THR A 438 -18.16 -5.30 30.34
CA THR A 438 -19.19 -5.04 31.36
C THR A 438 -18.88 -5.91 32.59
N PRO A 439 -18.95 -5.40 33.83
CA PRO A 439 -18.64 -6.17 35.03
C PRO A 439 -19.57 -7.37 35.23
N ASN A 440 -19.03 -8.50 35.71
CA ASN A 440 -19.83 -9.68 36.03
C ASN A 440 -21.00 -9.39 36.99
N TRP A 441 -20.80 -8.48 37.96
CA TRP A 441 -21.82 -8.12 38.96
C TRP A 441 -23.12 -7.64 38.30
N VAL A 442 -23.05 -7.02 37.11
CA VAL A 442 -24.21 -6.53 36.36
C VAL A 442 -25.15 -7.67 35.98
N PHE A 443 -24.62 -8.87 35.75
CA PHE A 443 -25.40 -10.06 35.35
C PHE A 443 -25.64 -11.06 36.50
N GLU A 444 -24.92 -10.95 37.62
CA GLU A 444 -25.04 -11.82 38.79
C GLU A 444 -26.32 -11.53 39.59
N GLY A 445 -26.98 -12.58 40.08
CA GLY A 445 -28.25 -12.52 40.83
C GLY A 445 -28.64 -13.92 41.34
N THR A 446 -29.94 -14.22 41.44
CA THR A 446 -30.46 -15.46 42.05
C THR A 446 -31.26 -16.39 41.12
N GLU A 447 -31.62 -15.96 39.92
CA GLU A 447 -32.50 -16.71 38.99
C GLU A 447 -31.71 -17.58 37.99
N VAL A 448 -32.38 -18.54 37.34
CA VAL A 448 -31.82 -19.31 36.20
C VAL A 448 -32.56 -18.90 34.93
N PRO A 449 -31.88 -18.41 33.87
CA PRO A 449 -32.54 -17.98 32.64
C PRO A 449 -33.37 -19.09 31.97
N ALA A 450 -34.52 -18.74 31.40
CA ALA A 450 -35.46 -19.70 30.82
C ALA A 450 -34.83 -20.57 29.71
N ASP A 451 -33.97 -19.98 28.86
CA ASP A 451 -33.28 -20.68 27.76
C ASP A 451 -32.22 -21.70 28.23
N VAL A 452 -31.87 -21.69 29.52
CA VAL A 452 -31.03 -22.70 30.17
C VAL A 452 -31.89 -23.88 30.65
N LEU A 453 -33.10 -23.62 31.13
CA LEU A 453 -34.03 -24.66 31.62
C LEU A 453 -34.50 -25.58 30.49
N ASP A 454 -34.76 -25.05 29.29
CA ASP A 454 -35.09 -25.86 28.10
C ASP A 454 -33.97 -26.84 27.75
N ARG A 455 -32.69 -26.41 27.85
CA ARG A 455 -31.52 -27.24 27.55
C ARG A 455 -31.30 -28.40 28.51
N VAL A 456 -31.84 -28.33 29.74
CA VAL A 456 -31.77 -29.45 30.71
C VAL A 456 -32.66 -30.62 30.27
N ASN A 457 -33.68 -30.35 29.44
CA ASN A 457 -34.68 -31.32 29.02
C ASN A 457 -34.45 -31.95 27.63
N ASP A 458 -33.43 -31.51 26.87
CA ASP A 458 -33.06 -32.10 25.57
C ASP A 458 -32.07 -33.27 25.75
N PRO A 459 -32.45 -34.53 25.44
CA PRO A 459 -31.53 -35.67 25.56
C PRO A 459 -30.41 -35.70 24.51
N SER A 460 -30.54 -34.96 23.41
CA SER A 460 -29.61 -35.00 22.28
C SER A 460 -28.31 -34.22 22.52
N ILE A 461 -28.33 -33.23 23.43
CA ILE A 461 -27.19 -32.35 23.72
C ILE A 461 -26.40 -32.90 24.93
N ARG A 462 -25.95 -34.16 24.84
CA ARG A 462 -25.04 -34.77 25.81
C ARG A 462 -23.75 -35.24 25.12
N ASP A 463 -22.66 -34.58 25.52
CA ASP A 463 -21.26 -34.81 25.12
C ASP A 463 -20.91 -34.68 23.63
N SER A 464 -20.50 -33.47 23.25
CA SER A 464 -19.61 -33.22 22.10
C SER A 464 -18.31 -32.58 22.59
N GLY A 465 -17.46 -33.37 23.28
CA GLY A 465 -16.27 -32.96 24.02
C GLY A 465 -15.11 -32.28 23.26
N GLN A 466 -15.35 -31.23 22.49
CA GLN A 466 -14.30 -30.38 21.91
C GLN A 466 -13.72 -29.41 22.94
N ARG A 467 -12.60 -29.80 23.56
CA ARG A 467 -11.75 -28.89 24.36
C ARG A 467 -10.91 -27.96 23.46
N GLY A 468 -11.55 -27.04 22.76
CA GLY A 468 -10.87 -25.98 22.01
C GLY A 468 -10.28 -24.89 22.93
N PHE A 469 -9.00 -24.55 22.76
CA PHE A 469 -8.33 -23.54 23.59
C PHE A 469 -8.44 -22.12 22.99
N GLY A 470 -9.40 -21.33 23.50
CA GLY A 470 -9.49 -19.88 23.28
C GLY A 470 -10.07 -19.21 24.52
N ARG A 471 -9.22 -18.63 25.37
CA ARG A 471 -9.61 -18.18 26.72
C ARG A 471 -9.95 -16.69 26.78
N PHE A 472 -11.24 -16.36 26.72
CA PHE A 472 -11.79 -15.40 27.68
C PHE A 472 -12.22 -16.15 28.96
N ARG A 473 -12.11 -15.50 30.12
CA ARG A 473 -12.47 -16.11 31.41
C ARG A 473 -13.94 -15.84 31.73
N GLY A 474 -14.77 -16.86 31.53
CA GLY A 474 -16.07 -17.00 32.19
C GLY A 474 -17.22 -16.21 31.57
N PHE A 475 -18.00 -16.89 30.71
CA PHE A 475 -19.44 -16.66 30.64
C PHE A 475 -20.19 -17.98 30.77
N ASP A 476 -20.25 -18.47 32.01
CA ASP A 476 -20.90 -19.73 32.37
C ASP A 476 -22.37 -19.49 32.75
N LEU A 477 -23.31 -19.78 31.84
CA LEU A 477 -24.75 -19.65 32.07
C LEU A 477 -25.33 -20.71 33.02
N ASN A 478 -24.55 -21.70 33.46
CA ASN A 478 -25.02 -22.80 34.32
C ASN A 478 -25.12 -22.42 35.81
N GLY A 479 -25.37 -21.14 36.12
CA GLY A 479 -25.44 -20.63 37.48
C GLY A 479 -26.26 -19.34 37.59
N PRO A 480 -26.58 -18.89 38.82
CA PRO A 480 -27.53 -17.81 39.06
C PRO A 480 -27.23 -16.49 38.33
N ARG A 481 -28.30 -15.76 38.02
CA ARG A 481 -28.31 -14.51 37.24
C ARG A 481 -29.32 -13.51 37.80
N ALA A 482 -29.12 -12.25 37.43
CA ALA A 482 -30.12 -11.21 37.62
C ALA A 482 -31.44 -11.61 36.95
N SER A 483 -32.57 -11.19 37.53
CA SER A 483 -33.85 -11.30 36.83
C SER A 483 -33.89 -10.36 35.62
N ARG A 484 -34.87 -10.54 34.72
CA ARG A 484 -35.10 -9.60 33.62
C ARG A 484 -35.27 -8.16 34.13
N GLU A 485 -36.06 -7.96 35.18
CA GLU A 485 -36.33 -6.63 35.72
C GLU A 485 -35.12 -6.06 36.45
N GLU A 486 -34.40 -6.88 37.23
CA GLU A 486 -33.16 -6.45 37.89
C GLU A 486 -32.08 -6.03 36.88
N LEU A 487 -31.96 -6.72 35.74
CA LEU A 487 -31.02 -6.33 34.68
C LEU A 487 -31.48 -5.08 33.91
N LEU A 488 -32.79 -4.89 33.72
CA LEU A 488 -33.36 -3.65 33.16
C LEU A 488 -33.11 -2.45 34.08
N ASP A 489 -33.33 -2.60 35.39
CA ASP A 489 -33.11 -1.53 36.38
C ASP A 489 -31.63 -1.16 36.48
N ARG A 490 -30.71 -2.14 36.51
CA ARG A 490 -29.26 -1.89 36.46
C ARG A 490 -28.85 -1.14 35.19
N MET A 491 -29.44 -1.49 34.03
CA MET A 491 -29.23 -0.78 32.77
C MET A 491 -29.81 0.65 32.79
N ARG A 492 -30.99 0.83 33.39
CA ARG A 492 -31.63 2.14 33.56
C ARG A 492 -30.81 3.06 34.47
N GLU A 493 -30.39 2.57 35.64
CA GLU A 493 -29.54 3.31 36.59
C GLU A 493 -28.22 3.73 35.94
N HIS A 494 -27.55 2.80 35.23
CA HIS A 494 -26.28 3.09 34.57
C HIS A 494 -26.43 4.16 33.48
N ILE A 495 -27.39 3.99 32.57
CA ILE A 495 -27.62 4.93 31.47
C ILE A 495 -28.02 6.31 32.00
N HIS A 496 -28.96 6.40 32.94
CA HIS A 496 -29.36 7.68 33.52
C HIS A 496 -28.23 8.37 34.28
N THR A 497 -27.39 7.62 35.02
CA THR A 497 -26.27 8.19 35.76
C THR A 497 -25.18 8.70 34.82
N VAL A 498 -24.79 7.91 33.81
CA VAL A 498 -23.69 8.23 32.90
C VAL A 498 -24.10 9.31 31.88
N VAL A 499 -25.24 9.15 31.19
CA VAL A 499 -25.73 10.14 30.23
C VAL A 499 -26.13 11.42 30.95
N GLY A 500 -26.81 11.32 32.11
CA GLY A 500 -27.20 12.47 32.93
C GLY A 500 -26.01 13.30 33.44
N ARG A 501 -24.89 12.66 33.81
CA ARG A 501 -23.65 13.37 34.21
C ARG A 501 -23.08 14.23 33.09
N TYR A 502 -23.14 13.74 31.85
CA TYR A 502 -22.53 14.38 30.68
C TYR A 502 -23.53 15.07 29.76
N LYS A 503 -24.78 15.25 30.22
CA LYS A 503 -25.88 15.90 29.51
C LYS A 503 -25.45 17.20 28.84
N GLY A 504 -25.74 17.32 27.54
CA GLY A 504 -25.36 18.45 26.71
C GLY A 504 -23.86 18.63 26.42
N LYS A 505 -22.95 17.95 27.13
CA LYS A 505 -21.49 17.99 26.90
C LYS A 505 -21.05 16.93 25.89
N ILE A 506 -21.55 15.71 26.02
CA ILE A 506 -21.35 14.63 25.05
C ILE A 506 -22.52 14.68 24.06
N LYS A 507 -22.22 14.70 22.76
CA LYS A 507 -23.22 14.95 21.70
C LYS A 507 -23.73 13.70 21.02
N VAL A 508 -22.92 12.63 21.02
CA VAL A 508 -23.26 11.34 20.40
C VAL A 508 -22.96 10.23 21.40
N TRP A 509 -23.85 9.24 21.52
CA TRP A 509 -23.65 8.07 22.37
C TRP A 509 -23.76 6.77 21.57
N ASP A 510 -22.76 5.90 21.70
CA ASP A 510 -22.91 4.48 21.38
C ASP A 510 -23.76 3.82 22.47
N VAL A 511 -25.07 3.79 22.24
CA VAL A 511 -26.04 3.28 23.23
C VAL A 511 -25.95 1.76 23.32
N VAL A 512 -25.86 1.09 22.18
CA VAL A 512 -25.65 -0.36 22.10
C VAL A 512 -24.55 -0.65 21.09
N ASN A 513 -23.57 -1.45 21.51
CA ASN A 513 -22.44 -1.89 20.71
C ASN A 513 -22.50 -3.41 20.43
N GLU A 514 -22.23 -3.81 19.18
CA GLU A 514 -21.99 -5.19 18.76
C GLU A 514 -23.05 -6.23 19.18
N ALA A 515 -24.32 -5.84 19.12
CA ALA A 515 -25.45 -6.72 19.42
C ALA A 515 -25.82 -7.65 18.26
N ILE A 516 -25.32 -7.43 17.03
CA ILE A 516 -25.58 -8.31 15.88
C ILE A 516 -24.65 -9.52 15.92
N SER A 517 -25.16 -10.70 15.53
CA SER A 517 -24.35 -11.93 15.46
C SER A 517 -23.54 -12.02 14.17
N ASP A 518 -22.29 -12.45 14.29
CA ASP A 518 -21.33 -12.49 13.17
C ASP A 518 -21.59 -13.63 12.17
N ASN A 519 -22.37 -14.65 12.54
CA ASN A 519 -22.57 -15.88 11.78
C ASN A 519 -24.02 -16.38 11.92
N GLY A 520 -24.46 -17.28 11.04
CA GLY A 520 -25.78 -17.94 11.14
C GLY A 520 -26.98 -17.03 10.83
N PRO A 521 -28.22 -17.56 10.93
CA PRO A 521 -29.43 -16.82 10.55
C PRO A 521 -29.84 -15.76 11.57
N ASP A 522 -29.54 -15.95 12.85
CA ASP A 522 -30.00 -15.09 13.94
C ASP A 522 -29.51 -13.65 13.78
N ILE A 523 -30.39 -12.67 13.99
CA ILE A 523 -29.99 -11.25 13.96
C ILE A 523 -29.06 -10.94 15.14
N LEU A 524 -29.44 -11.33 16.37
CA LEU A 524 -28.77 -10.93 17.59
C LEU A 524 -27.72 -11.92 18.09
N ARG A 525 -26.62 -11.39 18.63
CA ARG A 525 -25.57 -12.12 19.33
C ARG A 525 -26.11 -12.64 20.66
N ARG A 526 -26.11 -13.98 20.85
CA ARG A 526 -26.46 -14.61 22.13
C ARG A 526 -25.48 -14.15 23.22
N SER A 527 -25.96 -13.26 24.08
CA SER A 527 -25.21 -12.49 25.07
C SER A 527 -25.99 -12.45 26.39
N PRO A 528 -25.38 -12.10 27.55
CA PRO A 528 -26.13 -11.88 28.80
C PRO A 528 -27.38 -11.03 28.60
N TRP A 529 -27.25 -9.89 27.90
CA TRP A 529 -28.34 -8.97 27.58
C TRP A 529 -29.48 -9.65 26.81
N SER A 530 -29.17 -10.31 25.69
CA SER A 530 -30.19 -10.96 24.86
C SER A 530 -30.81 -12.21 25.48
N VAL A 531 -30.14 -12.83 26.47
CA VAL A 531 -30.58 -14.07 27.15
C VAL A 531 -31.42 -13.78 28.39
N ILE A 532 -31.03 -12.79 29.20
CA ILE A 532 -31.69 -12.49 30.48
C ILE A 532 -32.86 -11.53 30.28
N ILE A 533 -32.71 -10.50 29.43
CA ILE A 533 -33.82 -9.59 29.10
C ILE A 533 -34.63 -10.16 27.93
N GLY A 534 -33.95 -10.45 26.81
CA GLY A 534 -34.60 -10.72 25.52
C GLY A 534 -34.30 -9.64 24.48
N PRO A 535 -34.85 -9.73 23.25
CA PRO A 535 -34.45 -8.90 22.11
C PRO A 535 -34.79 -7.40 22.26
N ASP A 536 -35.68 -7.04 23.18
CA ASP A 536 -36.07 -5.65 23.44
C ASP A 536 -35.09 -4.88 24.35
N PHE A 537 -34.02 -5.52 24.85
CA PHE A 537 -32.97 -4.83 25.63
C PHE A 537 -32.40 -3.61 24.87
N ILE A 538 -32.30 -3.72 23.55
CA ILE A 538 -31.83 -2.64 22.67
C ILE A 538 -32.81 -1.46 22.72
N ALA A 539 -34.11 -1.72 22.50
CA ALA A 539 -35.15 -0.69 22.59
C ALA A 539 -35.12 0.02 23.95
N LYS A 540 -35.01 -0.73 25.04
CA LYS A 540 -34.93 -0.20 26.41
C LYS A 540 -33.69 0.66 26.64
N ALA A 541 -32.52 0.26 26.13
CA ALA A 541 -31.32 1.08 26.23
C ALA A 541 -31.47 2.45 25.51
N PHE A 542 -32.06 2.46 24.31
CA PHE A 542 -32.34 3.70 23.56
C PHE A 542 -33.41 4.58 24.22
N GLU A 543 -34.50 3.98 24.74
CA GLU A 543 -35.49 4.69 25.56
C GLU A 543 -34.81 5.38 26.76
N TYR A 544 -34.01 4.64 27.54
CA TYR A 544 -33.37 5.16 28.75
C TYR A 544 -32.35 6.26 28.45
N ALA A 545 -31.62 6.16 27.33
CA ALA A 545 -30.67 7.19 26.91
C ALA A 545 -31.39 8.48 26.47
N HIS A 546 -32.53 8.36 25.79
CA HIS A 546 -33.34 9.50 25.37
C HIS A 546 -34.07 10.19 26.53
N GLU A 547 -34.55 9.42 27.52
CA GLU A 547 -35.07 9.98 28.78
C GLU A 547 -34.00 10.80 29.52
N ALA A 548 -32.75 10.30 29.55
CA ALA A 548 -31.65 10.95 30.24
C ALA A 548 -31.18 12.22 29.51
N ASP A 549 -30.89 12.15 28.20
CA ASP A 549 -30.59 13.31 27.37
C ASP A 549 -31.27 13.25 25.99
N ALA A 550 -32.45 13.86 25.90
CA ALA A 550 -33.24 13.93 24.67
C ALA A 550 -32.58 14.72 23.53
N ASP A 551 -31.60 15.59 23.85
CA ASP A 551 -30.85 16.40 22.88
C ASP A 551 -29.60 15.68 22.34
N ALA A 552 -29.29 14.47 22.81
CA ALA A 552 -28.12 13.70 22.40
C ALA A 552 -28.43 12.75 21.21
N ILE A 553 -27.51 12.68 20.25
CA ILE A 553 -27.63 11.77 19.10
C ILE A 553 -27.35 10.34 19.55
N LEU A 554 -28.37 9.49 19.49
CA LEU A 554 -28.28 8.10 19.95
C LEU A 554 -27.91 7.17 18.78
N ARG A 555 -26.81 6.44 18.93
CA ARG A 555 -26.19 5.62 17.88
C ARG A 555 -26.16 4.13 18.22
N TYR A 556 -26.42 3.29 17.22
CA TYR A 556 -26.13 1.85 17.26
C TYR A 556 -24.80 1.59 16.55
N ASN A 557 -23.87 0.84 17.14
CA ASN A 557 -22.50 0.68 16.63
C ASN A 557 -22.08 -0.80 16.46
N ASP A 558 -21.39 -1.14 15.36
CA ASP A 558 -20.94 -2.52 15.08
C ASP A 558 -19.77 -2.59 14.08
N TYR A 559 -19.02 -3.70 14.08
CA TYR A 559 -17.97 -4.00 13.07
C TYR A 559 -18.46 -4.87 11.93
N GLY A 560 -17.70 -4.86 10.84
CA GLY A 560 -17.88 -5.80 9.73
C GLY A 560 -19.13 -5.51 8.92
N LEU A 561 -19.62 -4.26 8.94
CA LEU A 561 -20.73 -3.79 8.12
C LEU A 561 -20.33 -3.66 6.64
N GLU A 562 -19.04 -3.82 6.34
CA GLU A 562 -18.50 -4.05 5.01
C GLU A 562 -18.97 -5.42 4.45
N ASN A 563 -19.21 -6.42 5.32
CA ASN A 563 -19.76 -7.73 4.95
C ASN A 563 -21.29 -7.61 4.68
N PRO A 564 -21.77 -7.98 3.47
CA PRO A 564 -23.20 -7.90 3.13
C PRO A 564 -24.13 -8.69 4.04
N GLU A 565 -23.73 -9.85 4.55
CA GLU A 565 -24.60 -10.69 5.40
C GLU A 565 -24.83 -10.04 6.77
N LYS A 566 -23.78 -9.47 7.37
CA LYS A 566 -23.90 -8.75 8.65
C LYS A 566 -24.60 -7.39 8.47
N ARG A 567 -24.34 -6.69 7.37
CA ARG A 567 -25.06 -5.46 6.99
C ARG A 567 -26.55 -5.70 6.75
N ARG A 568 -26.94 -6.85 6.17
CA ARG A 568 -28.35 -7.26 6.04
C ARG A 568 -29.03 -7.38 7.41
N LYS A 569 -28.36 -7.99 8.40
CA LYS A 569 -28.86 -8.09 9.79
C LYS A 569 -28.99 -6.71 10.45
N LEU A 570 -28.06 -5.78 10.21
CA LEU A 570 -28.19 -4.39 10.66
C LEU A 570 -29.44 -3.74 10.07
N ILE A 571 -29.63 -3.81 8.76
CA ILE A 571 -30.78 -3.18 8.09
C ILE A 571 -32.12 -3.74 8.62
N GLU A 572 -32.17 -5.05 8.89
CA GLU A 572 -33.33 -5.71 9.49
C GLU A 572 -33.56 -5.27 10.95
N LEU A 573 -32.50 -5.19 11.77
CA LEU A 573 -32.56 -4.72 13.15
C LEU A 573 -33.06 -3.27 13.23
N ILE A 574 -32.43 -2.34 12.51
CA ILE A 574 -32.71 -0.90 12.59
C ILE A 574 -34.15 -0.60 12.12
N LYS A 575 -34.61 -1.23 11.04
CA LYS A 575 -36.01 -1.09 10.60
C LYS A 575 -36.99 -1.56 11.67
N SER A 576 -36.72 -2.69 12.32
CA SER A 576 -37.55 -3.19 13.43
C SER A 576 -37.55 -2.30 14.69
N LEU A 577 -36.60 -1.36 14.80
CA LEU A 577 -36.53 -0.36 15.88
C LEU A 577 -37.25 0.94 15.45
N GLN A 578 -37.07 1.38 14.20
CA GLN A 578 -37.80 2.49 13.58
C GLN A 578 -39.32 2.23 13.55
N GLU A 579 -39.76 1.03 13.17
CA GLU A 579 -41.17 0.59 13.21
C GLU A 579 -41.79 0.65 14.61
N LYS A 580 -40.97 0.54 15.66
CA LYS A 580 -41.39 0.63 17.07
C LYS A 580 -41.25 2.05 17.63
N ASN A 581 -40.83 3.02 16.82
CA ASN A 581 -40.51 4.40 17.22
C ASN A 581 -39.42 4.50 18.31
N VAL A 582 -38.49 3.54 18.34
CA VAL A 582 -37.30 3.60 19.20
C VAL A 582 -36.39 4.73 18.70
N PRO A 583 -35.84 5.60 19.58
CA PRO A 583 -35.10 6.79 19.18
C PRO A 583 -33.66 6.47 18.72
N VAL A 584 -33.50 5.63 17.71
CA VAL A 584 -32.21 5.41 17.02
C VAL A 584 -32.01 6.53 16.00
N MET A 585 -30.99 7.35 16.20
CA MET A 585 -30.77 8.59 15.43
C MET A 585 -29.59 8.50 14.46
N ALA A 586 -28.63 7.61 14.68
CA ALA A 586 -27.47 7.42 13.80
C ALA A 586 -26.98 5.96 13.76
N ILE A 587 -26.24 5.62 12.71
CA ILE A 587 -25.55 4.33 12.53
C ILE A 587 -24.05 4.52 12.72
N GLY A 588 -23.44 3.72 13.59
CA GLY A 588 -22.00 3.64 13.79
C GLY A 588 -21.41 2.43 13.06
N SER A 589 -20.47 2.69 12.15
CA SER A 589 -19.67 1.66 11.50
C SER A 589 -18.24 1.71 12.01
N GLN A 590 -17.83 0.68 12.76
CA GLN A 590 -16.47 0.61 13.31
C GLN A 590 -15.43 0.65 12.18
N THR A 591 -15.67 -0.07 11.08
CA THR A 591 -14.77 -0.09 9.90
C THR A 591 -13.33 -0.46 10.28
N HIS A 592 -13.23 -1.50 11.11
CA HIS A 592 -12.01 -2.24 11.46
C HIS A 592 -11.50 -3.09 10.29
N CYS A 593 -10.98 -2.42 9.28
CA CYS A 593 -10.60 -2.97 7.99
C CYS A 593 -9.23 -3.67 7.99
N ASN A 594 -8.90 -4.24 6.83
CA ASN A 594 -7.57 -4.70 6.44
C ASN A 594 -7.30 -4.19 5.01
N VAL A 595 -6.07 -4.28 4.52
CA VAL A 595 -5.67 -3.64 3.25
C VAL A 595 -6.36 -4.19 1.99
N SER A 596 -7.13 -5.27 2.07
CA SER A 596 -8.00 -5.72 0.96
C SER A 596 -9.29 -4.90 0.78
N ILE A 597 -9.57 -3.94 1.69
CA ILE A 597 -10.70 -3.03 1.54
C ILE A 597 -10.54 -2.14 0.30
N SER A 598 -11.63 -1.91 -0.42
CA SER A 598 -11.64 -1.10 -1.64
C SER A 598 -12.70 0.00 -1.59
N PHE A 599 -12.53 1.02 -2.42
CA PHE A 599 -13.56 2.04 -2.68
C PHE A 599 -14.92 1.39 -2.95
N GLY A 600 -14.99 0.42 -3.87
CA GLY A 600 -16.26 -0.23 -4.24
C GLY A 600 -16.90 -1.03 -3.10
N THR A 601 -16.09 -1.64 -2.23
CA THR A 601 -16.60 -2.35 -1.04
C THR A 601 -17.25 -1.37 -0.07
N MET A 602 -16.59 -0.24 0.21
CA MET A 602 -17.09 0.78 1.13
C MET A 602 -18.28 1.54 0.53
N ASP A 603 -18.20 1.92 -0.74
CA ASP A 603 -19.25 2.62 -1.48
C ASP A 603 -20.58 1.83 -1.48
N ASN A 604 -20.52 0.51 -1.71
CA ASN A 604 -21.69 -0.36 -1.61
C ASN A 604 -22.22 -0.45 -0.17
N ALA A 605 -21.35 -0.60 0.83
CA ALA A 605 -21.76 -0.66 2.23
C ALA A 605 -22.46 0.63 2.70
N LEU A 606 -21.91 1.79 2.35
CA LEU A 606 -22.51 3.10 2.62
C LEU A 606 -23.82 3.29 1.85
N THR A 607 -23.88 2.93 0.58
CA THR A 607 -25.10 3.01 -0.25
C THR A 607 -26.24 2.17 0.33
N GLU A 608 -25.96 0.97 0.83
CA GLU A 608 -26.97 0.11 1.47
C GLU A 608 -27.41 0.65 2.84
N MET A 609 -26.48 1.09 3.70
CA MET A 609 -26.83 1.68 5.01
C MET A 609 -27.62 2.98 4.88
N LYS A 610 -27.34 3.79 3.85
CA LYS A 610 -28.08 5.01 3.50
C LYS A 610 -29.58 4.76 3.24
N SER A 611 -29.97 3.54 2.89
CA SER A 611 -31.40 3.15 2.76
C SER A 611 -32.19 3.14 4.07
N LEU A 612 -31.52 3.32 5.22
CA LEU A 612 -32.16 3.47 6.54
C LEU A 612 -32.63 4.90 6.84
N GLY A 613 -32.22 5.90 6.05
CA GLY A 613 -32.62 7.30 6.25
C GLY A 613 -32.04 7.96 7.51
N LEU A 614 -30.96 7.40 8.07
CA LEU A 614 -30.24 7.93 9.24
C LEU A 614 -28.82 8.37 8.85
N PRO A 615 -28.25 9.39 9.51
CA PRO A 615 -26.82 9.68 9.47
C PRO A 615 -25.94 8.47 9.78
N ILE A 616 -24.78 8.43 9.12
CA ILE A 616 -23.77 7.40 9.28
C ILE A 616 -22.52 8.05 9.87
N HIS A 617 -21.98 7.46 10.93
CA HIS A 617 -20.69 7.81 11.51
C HIS A 617 -19.74 6.65 11.28
N ILE A 618 -18.52 6.92 10.79
CA ILE A 618 -17.42 5.96 10.85
C ILE A 618 -16.74 6.16 12.20
N THR A 619 -16.62 5.12 13.01
CA THR A 619 -16.44 5.26 14.47
C THR A 619 -15.10 4.77 14.99
N GLU A 620 -14.53 3.72 14.41
CA GLU A 620 -13.36 3.02 14.95
C GLU A 620 -12.37 2.66 13.81
N LEU A 621 -12.18 3.58 12.85
CA LEU A 621 -11.46 3.33 11.61
C LEU A 621 -9.99 2.98 11.86
N ASP A 622 -9.60 1.76 11.47
CA ASP A 622 -8.22 1.33 11.28
C ASP A 622 -8.10 0.33 10.11
N VAL A 623 -6.91 0.18 9.53
CA VAL A 623 -6.68 -0.68 8.34
C VAL A 623 -5.49 -1.59 8.58
N ASN A 624 -5.73 -2.84 8.97
CA ASN A 624 -4.69 -3.80 9.33
C ASN A 624 -3.86 -4.29 8.10
N SER A 625 -2.55 -4.05 8.12
CA SER A 625 -1.58 -4.48 7.09
C SER A 625 -0.75 -5.72 7.46
N ALA A 626 -1.06 -6.40 8.58
CA ALA A 626 -0.41 -7.66 8.96
C ALA A 626 -0.84 -8.83 8.05
N VAL A 627 0.05 -9.81 7.82
CA VAL A 627 -0.22 -10.97 6.94
C VAL A 627 -1.37 -11.82 7.45
N ALA A 628 -1.41 -12.14 8.75
CA ALA A 628 -2.55 -12.84 9.33
C ALA A 628 -3.82 -11.97 9.45
N GLY A 629 -3.71 -10.65 9.20
CA GLY A 629 -4.74 -9.64 9.37
C GLY A 629 -5.80 -9.67 8.28
N GLN A 630 -5.48 -10.27 7.13
CA GLN A 630 -6.33 -10.32 5.93
C GLN A 630 -7.48 -11.33 6.03
N ARG A 631 -7.81 -11.81 7.24
CA ARG A 631 -8.79 -12.87 7.50
C ARG A 631 -10.22 -12.39 7.80
N GLY A 632 -10.48 -11.08 7.80
CA GLY A 632 -11.83 -10.53 7.95
C GLY A 632 -11.89 -9.09 8.47
N PHE A 633 -13.10 -8.66 8.82
CA PHE A 633 -13.46 -7.31 9.32
C PHE A 633 -13.92 -7.34 10.79
N GLY A 634 -13.29 -8.16 11.65
CA GLY A 634 -13.77 -8.48 13.00
C GLY A 634 -13.07 -7.72 14.14
N ALA A 635 -13.81 -7.42 15.21
CA ALA A 635 -13.26 -6.71 16.39
C ALA A 635 -12.79 -7.62 17.56
N ASP A 636 -13.01 -8.94 17.53
CA ASP A 636 -12.62 -9.82 18.66
C ASP A 636 -11.09 -9.76 18.94
N ILE A 637 -10.73 -9.37 20.17
CA ILE A 637 -9.34 -9.13 20.60
C ILE A 637 -8.47 -10.40 20.52
N ASN A 638 -9.02 -11.59 20.79
CA ASN A 638 -8.25 -12.84 20.71
C ASN A 638 -7.97 -13.24 19.26
N SER A 639 -8.93 -13.02 18.36
CA SER A 639 -8.74 -13.19 16.92
C SER A 639 -7.75 -12.16 16.38
N ASN A 640 -7.82 -10.91 16.86
CA ASN A 640 -6.91 -9.83 16.47
C ASN A 640 -5.47 -10.02 17.00
N ALA A 641 -5.29 -10.64 18.17
CA ALA A 641 -3.96 -11.02 18.67
C ALA A 641 -3.26 -12.04 17.76
N GLN A 642 -4.01 -12.93 17.11
CA GLN A 642 -3.50 -13.88 16.11
C GLN A 642 -3.42 -13.27 14.70
N SER A 643 -4.35 -12.40 14.34
CA SER A 643 -4.38 -11.71 13.04
C SER A 643 -3.26 -10.66 12.91
N THR A 644 -2.67 -10.22 14.02
CA THR A 644 -1.53 -9.29 14.03
C THR A 644 -0.16 -9.99 13.98
N GLU A 645 -0.11 -11.26 13.54
CA GLU A 645 1.12 -12.07 13.42
C GLU A 645 1.50 -12.37 11.95
N GLY A 646 2.69 -12.94 11.76
CA GLY A 646 3.24 -13.28 10.44
C GLY A 646 3.99 -12.15 9.73
N GLY A 647 4.11 -10.97 10.34
CA GLY A 647 4.72 -9.77 9.74
C GLY A 647 3.70 -8.93 8.96
N LEU A 648 4.19 -8.01 8.13
CA LEU A 648 3.37 -7.18 7.25
C LEU A 648 3.26 -7.80 5.85
N VAL A 649 2.22 -7.44 5.10
CA VAL A 649 2.13 -7.76 3.66
C VAL A 649 3.25 -7.08 2.87
N SER A 650 3.53 -7.57 1.65
CA SER A 650 4.39 -6.85 0.70
C SER A 650 3.81 -5.47 0.38
N ASP A 651 4.67 -4.46 0.21
CA ASP A 651 4.27 -3.07 -0.06
C ASP A 651 3.25 -2.49 0.95
N ALA A 652 3.31 -2.91 2.23
CA ALA A 652 2.30 -2.59 3.24
C ALA A 652 1.93 -1.10 3.34
N ASP A 653 2.89 -0.17 3.37
CA ASP A 653 2.60 1.27 3.45
C ASP A 653 1.91 1.81 2.19
N LYS A 654 2.10 1.18 1.01
CA LYS A 654 1.37 1.50 -0.21
C LYS A 654 -0.04 0.91 -0.18
N GLN A 655 -0.20 -0.39 0.13
CA GLN A 655 -1.53 -0.99 0.21
C GLN A 655 -2.39 -0.30 1.28
N LEU A 656 -1.78 0.14 2.38
CA LEU A 656 -2.41 0.96 3.41
C LEU A 656 -2.87 2.32 2.85
N ALA A 657 -2.05 2.97 2.03
CA ALA A 657 -2.40 4.24 1.40
C ALA A 657 -3.51 4.11 0.35
N ASP A 658 -3.45 3.09 -0.50
CA ASP A 658 -4.48 2.77 -1.51
C ASP A 658 -5.83 2.46 -0.83
N ALA A 659 -5.81 1.65 0.24
CA ALA A 659 -6.98 1.32 1.05
C ALA A 659 -7.60 2.57 1.72
N TYR A 660 -6.78 3.41 2.37
CA TYR A 660 -7.25 4.64 3.00
C TYR A 660 -7.78 5.67 1.99
N ALA A 661 -7.14 5.81 0.82
CA ALA A 661 -7.66 6.66 -0.26
C ALA A 661 -9.00 6.15 -0.80
N GLY A 662 -9.15 4.83 -0.97
CA GLY A 662 -10.42 4.21 -1.36
C GLY A 662 -11.54 4.43 -0.35
N LEU A 663 -11.25 4.25 0.94
CA LEU A 663 -12.16 4.54 2.05
C LEU A 663 -12.58 6.01 2.08
N PHE A 664 -11.64 6.95 2.05
CA PHE A 664 -11.96 8.37 2.10
C PHE A 664 -12.70 8.88 0.87
N ARG A 665 -12.42 8.35 -0.34
CA ARG A 665 -13.21 8.66 -1.54
C ARG A 665 -14.66 8.19 -1.40
N ALA A 666 -14.91 7.05 -0.74
CA ALA A 666 -16.27 6.59 -0.44
C ALA A 666 -16.95 7.49 0.61
N CYS A 667 -16.27 7.86 1.71
CA CYS A 667 -16.83 8.79 2.69
C CYS A 667 -17.17 10.16 2.08
N VAL A 668 -16.28 10.74 1.27
CA VAL A 668 -16.51 12.01 0.55
C VAL A 668 -17.66 11.91 -0.46
N LYS A 669 -17.82 10.77 -1.15
CA LYS A 669 -18.96 10.52 -2.05
C LYS A 669 -20.30 10.52 -1.30
N HIS A 670 -20.33 10.04 -0.06
CA HIS A 670 -21.52 9.95 0.80
C HIS A 670 -21.56 11.02 1.90
N ARG A 671 -20.86 12.16 1.72
CA ARG A 671 -20.84 13.31 2.66
C ARG A 671 -22.19 14.00 2.90
N ASP A 672 -23.24 13.61 2.18
CA ASP A 672 -24.62 14.02 2.44
C ASP A 672 -25.30 13.19 3.55
N VAL A 673 -24.66 12.10 4.01
CA VAL A 673 -25.08 11.30 5.18
C VAL A 673 -23.94 10.92 6.13
N ILE A 674 -22.68 11.09 5.73
CA ILE A 674 -21.51 10.90 6.61
C ILE A 674 -21.23 12.19 7.38
N GLU A 675 -21.45 12.21 8.69
CA GLU A 675 -21.20 13.39 9.54
C GLU A 675 -19.86 13.33 10.30
N ILE A 676 -19.32 12.13 10.53
CA ILE A 676 -18.14 11.88 11.37
C ILE A 676 -17.29 10.75 10.78
N VAL A 677 -15.97 10.92 10.76
CA VAL A 677 -14.98 9.86 10.52
C VAL A 677 -13.93 9.86 11.64
N THR A 678 -14.04 8.88 12.54
CA THR A 678 -13.19 8.70 13.73
C THR A 678 -12.24 7.52 13.55
N PHE A 679 -10.94 7.73 13.79
CA PHE A 679 -9.89 6.70 13.76
C PHE A 679 -9.73 6.01 15.13
N TRP A 680 -9.41 4.71 15.16
CA TRP A 680 -9.19 3.97 16.42
C TRP A 680 -7.76 4.10 16.95
N GLY A 681 -7.41 5.35 17.25
CA GLY A 681 -6.13 5.78 17.83
C GLY A 681 -5.46 6.85 16.96
N PRO A 682 -4.58 7.68 17.54
CA PRO A 682 -3.91 8.75 16.80
C PRO A 682 -2.67 8.27 16.04
N ASN A 683 -2.03 7.17 16.48
CA ASN A 683 -0.78 6.66 15.91
C ASN A 683 -0.60 5.14 16.12
N ASP A 684 0.27 4.53 15.31
CA ASP A 684 0.55 3.09 15.32
C ASP A 684 0.99 2.53 16.70
N ALA A 685 1.66 3.32 17.55
CA ALA A 685 2.14 2.85 18.86
C ALA A 685 1.03 2.77 19.92
N LEU A 686 -0.05 3.56 19.76
CA LEU A 686 -1.22 3.52 20.64
C LEU A 686 -2.34 2.62 20.12
N SER A 687 -2.25 2.11 18.89
CA SER A 687 -3.26 1.18 18.36
C SER A 687 -3.21 -0.20 19.03
N TRP A 688 -4.39 -0.70 19.41
CA TRP A 688 -4.62 -2.10 19.77
C TRP A 688 -4.16 -3.11 18.70
N ARG A 689 -4.11 -2.68 17.42
CA ARG A 689 -3.64 -3.44 16.25
C ARG A 689 -2.22 -3.06 15.79
N SER A 690 -1.46 -2.35 16.64
CA SER A 690 -0.11 -1.79 16.41
C SER A 690 0.85 -2.58 15.50
N ARG A 691 0.99 -3.91 15.69
CA ARG A 691 1.87 -4.75 14.85
C ARG A 691 1.50 -4.71 13.35
N GLY A 692 0.23 -4.47 13.02
CA GLY A 692 -0.29 -4.31 11.67
C GLY A 692 -0.22 -2.87 11.12
N ARG A 693 0.48 -1.96 11.83
CA ARG A 693 0.71 -0.54 11.50
C ARG A 693 -0.52 0.14 10.85
N PRO A 694 -1.67 0.20 11.54
CA PRO A 694 -2.96 0.35 10.86
C PRO A 694 -3.47 1.80 10.73
N LEU A 695 -2.72 2.80 11.22
CA LEU A 695 -3.15 4.20 11.29
C LEU A 695 -2.33 5.13 10.38
N LEU A 696 -2.70 6.41 10.32
CA LEU A 696 -2.07 7.40 9.44
C LEU A 696 -0.69 7.88 9.90
N PHE A 697 -0.36 7.73 11.20
CA PHE A 697 0.89 8.16 11.81
C PHE A 697 1.64 6.99 12.43
N ASP A 698 2.97 7.01 12.36
CA ASP A 698 3.83 6.00 13.00
C ASP A 698 3.95 6.22 14.52
N GLY A 699 4.63 5.31 15.22
CA GLY A 699 4.80 5.40 16.67
C GLY A 699 5.59 6.62 17.18
N ALA A 700 6.27 7.35 16.29
CA ALA A 700 6.97 8.61 16.55
C ALA A 700 6.17 9.84 16.08
N ASN A 701 4.87 9.67 15.81
CA ASN A 701 3.93 10.69 15.33
C ASN A 701 4.31 11.30 13.96
N GLN A 702 5.11 10.60 13.15
CA GLN A 702 5.44 11.01 11.79
C GLN A 702 4.34 10.54 10.82
N PRO A 703 3.97 11.34 9.80
CA PRO A 703 2.98 10.96 8.81
C PRO A 703 3.50 9.81 7.93
N LYS A 704 2.65 8.81 7.70
CA LYS A 704 2.90 7.70 6.77
C LYS A 704 2.36 8.05 5.37
N PRO A 705 2.71 7.32 4.30
CA PRO A 705 2.13 7.54 2.96
C PRO A 705 0.60 7.59 2.95
N ALA A 706 -0.06 6.81 3.81
CA ALA A 706 -1.51 6.83 3.98
C ALA A 706 -2.07 8.19 4.45
N PHE A 707 -1.36 8.94 5.31
CA PHE A 707 -1.76 10.29 5.71
C PHE A 707 -1.82 11.23 4.50
N HIS A 708 -0.80 11.16 3.64
CA HIS A 708 -0.71 11.99 2.44
C HIS A 708 -1.76 11.60 1.39
N ALA A 709 -2.05 10.30 1.23
CA ALA A 709 -3.12 9.82 0.37
C ALA A 709 -4.51 10.30 0.84
N VAL A 710 -4.76 10.32 2.15
CA VAL A 710 -5.99 10.90 2.73
C VAL A 710 -6.08 12.41 2.49
N LEU A 711 -4.98 13.17 2.63
CA LEU A 711 -4.97 14.59 2.26
C LEU A 711 -5.22 14.81 0.76
N GLN A 712 -4.67 13.97 -0.11
CA GLN A 712 -4.85 14.08 -1.56
C GLN A 712 -6.34 13.95 -1.94
N VAL A 713 -7.06 12.98 -1.37
CA VAL A 713 -8.52 12.83 -1.58
C VAL A 713 -9.29 14.10 -1.19
N ALA A 714 -8.80 14.90 -0.25
CA ALA A 714 -9.42 16.17 0.09
C ALA A 714 -9.25 17.26 -1.00
N THR A 715 -8.31 17.09 -1.93
CA THR A 715 -8.08 17.97 -3.09
C THR A 715 -8.71 17.48 -4.40
N GLU A 716 -9.28 16.28 -4.41
CA GLU A 716 -9.92 15.63 -5.57
C GLU A 716 -11.46 15.83 -5.61
N LYS A 717 -11.99 16.82 -4.88
CA LYS A 717 -13.42 17.01 -4.58
C LYS A 717 -14.24 17.78 -5.62
#